data_AF-A0A510ISA3-F1
#
_entry.id   AF-A0A510ISA3-F1
#
_cell.length_a   1.000
_cell.length_b   1.000
_cell.length_c   1.000
_cell.angle_alpha   90.00
_cell.angle_beta   90.00
_cell.angle_gamma   90.00
#
_symmetry.space_group_name_H-M   'P 1'
#
loop_
_entity.id
_entity.type
_entity.pdbx_description
1 polymer ?
#
loop_
_entity_poly.entity_id
_entity_poly.type
_entity_poly.pdbx_seq_one_letter_code
_entity_poly.pdbx_strand_id
1 'polypeptide(L)'
;MTGRHPRWLALAFFLAQAFHSDALAATAATFLLETSAPEGFDALLVSQQLVVDLYYGGQEIGAAQVSVESSHIRFDSPQSVLALLPEVKEPGQVLSLLGKNQAKNTQYICHSARQTNCGYLLPEEFAVIYDEENYRLDLFFSPELLPQQAAIKDPYLPAASSGFSVIQNISGTWSGVESDWGPSSYHGTLNGNTIISFGESALHSRWSSATEQGSRLHTLHWSKDFRGQAYSLGLLQPQSGHNFFKAQETLYGLELRSSQRSRTDLKYQQGAPLEINMPVRGRVEVYRDKQLVHTELLEAGNRLLNTSTMPHGAYEVEIRTFDESGRALSQSAEFFAKDSLLPAPGEWLWSFQAGLPTLPFNNSTLPEHYDEGLLQGSVTRRLSTGTGLFASAAASEKQHLAELGLRWVGRYLEFSPSLVTTNKGRNGHRLQALLKTPFATISAMETRLEKKNQLPEDNTYRLLPGGYSQRSFRLQSGILGGQLSLRFSKRDQVQSLLPGGFTLDDTPEVARKLTTLEFRRTFFQSASWLGIASISHSDADGQQYTSLGIQFRLRSNHWQHTANLHSENGDHKTGGERLAFHTRWRDRDLWAPEFEQQLSVEQASGAHYLESRTHLAGHMGYVSTTVGFTDDETGDAINYLGGFSTNLISTGEEFAWGGERTLESAVIVDIEGSDQQDFEVLVNGVRRGYAKGGDKSVINLPSFKSYDLSLRPLEQGFFDFSEKRETVTLYPGNVSSTSYQVLPQTLVLGRLIDEGEGIADTQVFIGAHNTITDQYGVFQLEISGDQHTLPSEEITWSNCRIPIKIQSSGEGWLNLGSIEQSHALCQIEYTPEVKGVQH
;
A
#
# COMPACT_ATOMS: atom_id res chain seq x y z
N MET A 1 -39.41 16.80 -54.33
CA MET A 1 -39.99 15.43 -54.32
C MET A 1 -40.28 15.07 -52.87
N THR A 2 -41.50 15.39 -52.42
CA THR A 2 -42.58 14.45 -52.02
C THR A 2 -42.39 13.87 -50.61
N GLY A 3 -43.17 14.23 -49.58
CA GLY A 3 -44.29 15.16 -49.51
C GLY A 3 -44.98 15.26 -48.13
N ARG A 4 -45.85 16.27 -48.04
CA ARG A 4 -47.13 16.41 -47.30
C ARG A 4 -47.14 16.55 -45.75
N HIS A 5 -47.04 17.79 -45.26
CA HIS A 5 -48.10 18.69 -44.67
C HIS A 5 -49.41 18.10 -44.06
N PRO A 6 -50.26 18.87 -43.32
CA PRO A 6 -50.12 20.18 -42.59
C PRO A 6 -50.88 20.22 -41.21
N ARG A 7 -50.88 21.24 -40.33
CA ARG A 7 -51.70 22.50 -40.21
C ARG A 7 -51.62 22.89 -38.69
N TRP A 8 -51.38 24.10 -38.17
CA TRP A 8 -52.02 25.44 -38.26
C TRP A 8 -53.48 25.57 -37.77
N LEU A 9 -53.70 26.65 -36.99
CA LEU A 9 -54.95 27.37 -36.60
C LEU A 9 -55.61 26.91 -35.27
N ALA A 10 -56.14 27.76 -34.38
CA ALA A 10 -56.42 29.21 -34.41
C ALA A 10 -57.04 29.71 -33.08
N LEU A 11 -56.90 31.02 -32.83
CA LEU A 11 -57.82 32.03 -32.22
C LEU A 11 -58.49 31.72 -30.86
N ALA A 12 -58.39 32.53 -29.80
CA ALA A 12 -58.72 33.97 -29.61
C ALA A 12 -60.22 34.31 -29.72
N PHE A 13 -60.69 35.19 -28.80
CA PHE A 13 -62.02 35.85 -28.63
C PHE A 13 -62.92 35.19 -27.55
N PHE A 14 -63.60 35.88 -26.62
CA PHE A 14 -63.91 37.31 -26.45
C PHE A 14 -64.43 37.63 -25.02
N LEU A 15 -64.19 38.90 -24.61
CA LEU A 15 -65.00 39.83 -23.79
C LEU A 15 -65.87 39.31 -22.62
N ALA A 16 -65.61 39.74 -21.38
CA ALA A 16 -66.02 41.01 -20.76
C ALA A 16 -67.50 41.07 -20.35
N GLN A 17 -67.77 41.24 -19.05
CA GLN A 17 -68.59 42.33 -18.55
C GLN A 17 -68.50 42.48 -17.03
N ALA A 18 -68.35 43.74 -16.62
CA ALA A 18 -68.51 44.23 -15.26
C ALA A 18 -69.99 44.56 -14.98
N PHE A 19 -70.27 44.92 -13.73
CA PHE A 19 -71.48 45.53 -13.16
C PHE A 19 -72.57 44.58 -12.62
N HIS A 20 -72.61 44.40 -11.29
CA HIS A 20 -73.57 45.09 -10.42
C HIS A 20 -73.37 44.70 -8.95
N SER A 21 -73.41 45.71 -8.11
CA SER A 21 -73.54 45.65 -6.65
C SER A 21 -75.01 45.52 -6.22
N ASP A 22 -75.16 44.95 -5.03
CA ASP A 22 -76.26 45.11 -4.04
C ASP A 22 -77.54 44.25 -4.12
N ALA A 23 -77.56 43.32 -3.14
CA ALA A 23 -78.52 43.19 -2.04
C ALA A 23 -79.90 42.53 -2.28
N LEU A 24 -80.12 41.38 -1.63
CA LEU A 24 -80.93 41.26 -0.38
C LEU A 24 -81.08 39.79 0.10
N ALA A 25 -80.61 39.57 1.34
CA ALA A 25 -81.18 38.78 2.45
C ALA A 25 -81.76 37.35 2.28
N ALA A 26 -81.44 36.55 3.33
CA ALA A 26 -82.02 35.28 3.77
C ALA A 26 -81.59 34.04 2.96
N THR A 27 -81.02 32.97 3.52
CA THR A 27 -81.11 32.40 4.87
C THR A 27 -79.80 31.71 5.22
N ALA A 28 -79.35 31.87 6.46
CA ALA A 28 -78.32 31.04 7.06
C ALA A 28 -78.76 29.57 7.06
N ALA A 29 -78.06 28.74 6.30
CA ALA A 29 -77.87 27.34 6.62
C ALA A 29 -76.39 27.18 6.93
N THR A 30 -76.05 27.50 8.18
CA THR A 30 -74.81 27.04 8.82
C THR A 30 -74.81 25.52 8.78
N PHE A 31 -74.16 24.94 7.77
CA PHE A 31 -73.51 23.64 7.95
C PHE A 31 -72.24 23.91 8.75
N LEU A 32 -72.41 23.95 10.07
CA LEU A 32 -71.32 23.63 10.99
C LEU A 32 -70.92 22.19 10.65
N LEU A 33 -69.77 21.99 10.02
CA LEU A 33 -69.09 20.71 10.15
C LEU A 33 -68.66 20.63 11.61
N GLU A 34 -69.50 20.00 12.43
CA GLU A 34 -69.11 19.51 13.75
C GLU A 34 -67.92 18.59 13.56
N THR A 35 -66.76 19.01 14.06
CA THR A 35 -65.52 18.23 14.10
C THR A 35 -65.48 17.28 15.30
N SER A 36 -66.64 16.81 15.78
CA SER A 36 -66.73 15.78 16.81
C SER A 36 -66.98 14.42 16.16
N ALA A 37 -66.21 13.41 16.58
CA ALA A 37 -66.38 12.05 16.12
C ALA A 37 -67.81 11.53 16.41
N PRO A 38 -68.35 10.60 15.59
CA PRO A 38 -69.68 10.03 15.82
C PRO A 38 -69.80 9.38 17.21
N GLU A 39 -71.00 9.43 17.81
CA GLU A 39 -71.30 8.83 19.12
C GLU A 39 -70.84 7.36 19.16
N GLY A 40 -69.93 7.03 20.10
CA GLY A 40 -69.29 5.71 20.21
C GLY A 40 -67.85 5.62 19.65
N PHE A 41 -67.34 6.66 18.99
CA PHE A 41 -65.96 6.76 18.50
C PHE A 41 -65.06 7.68 19.36
N ASP A 42 -65.56 8.18 20.49
CA ASP A 42 -64.79 9.03 21.43
C ASP A 42 -63.48 8.37 21.90
N ALA A 43 -63.44 7.03 21.96
CA ALA A 43 -62.26 6.25 22.35
C ALA A 43 -61.09 6.31 21.33
N LEU A 44 -61.34 6.68 20.07
CA LEU A 44 -60.28 6.83 19.04
C LEU A 44 -59.65 8.23 19.02
N LEU A 45 -60.21 9.19 19.76
CA LEU A 45 -59.68 10.56 19.89
C LEU A 45 -58.84 10.75 21.16
N VAL A 46 -58.81 9.75 22.05
CA VAL A 46 -58.02 9.80 23.29
C VAL A 46 -56.56 9.49 22.95
N SER A 47 -55.65 10.39 23.33
CA SER A 47 -54.20 10.16 23.27
C SER A 47 -53.87 8.83 23.97
N GLN A 48 -53.31 7.89 23.23
CA GLN A 48 -52.93 6.58 23.75
C GLN A 48 -51.47 6.62 24.21
N GLN A 49 -51.21 6.21 25.45
CA GLN A 49 -49.86 6.01 25.95
C GLN A 49 -49.41 4.59 25.63
N LEU A 50 -48.38 4.49 24.81
CA LEU A 50 -47.84 3.22 24.32
C LEU A 50 -46.34 3.16 24.56
N VAL A 51 -45.81 1.95 24.69
CA VAL A 51 -44.37 1.71 24.63
C VAL A 51 -44.07 1.27 23.21
N VAL A 52 -43.10 1.94 22.58
CA VAL A 52 -42.68 1.63 21.21
C VAL A 52 -41.19 1.33 21.18
N ASP A 53 -40.80 0.42 20.29
CA ASP A 53 -39.41 0.10 20.03
C ASP A 53 -38.82 1.17 19.11
N LEU A 54 -37.73 1.79 19.57
CA LEU A 54 -37.02 2.85 18.86
C LEU A 54 -35.96 2.26 17.95
N TYR A 55 -35.99 2.70 16.70
CA TYR A 55 -35.02 2.33 15.70
C TYR A 55 -34.26 3.56 15.21
N TYR A 56 -32.95 3.43 15.08
CA TYR A 56 -32.09 4.41 14.42
C TYR A 56 -31.24 3.70 13.38
N GLY A 57 -31.33 4.15 12.13
CA GLY A 57 -30.58 3.55 11.03
C GLY A 57 -30.96 2.12 10.69
N GLY A 58 -32.13 1.65 11.12
CA GLY A 58 -32.58 0.26 10.96
C GLY A 58 -32.14 -0.69 12.08
N GLN A 59 -31.42 -0.20 13.10
CA GLN A 59 -31.08 -0.95 14.31
C GLN A 59 -31.96 -0.50 15.48
N GLU A 60 -32.41 -1.45 16.29
CA GLU A 60 -33.12 -1.17 17.54
C GLU A 60 -32.14 -0.56 18.55
N ILE A 61 -32.47 0.62 19.10
CA ILE A 61 -31.66 1.34 20.09
C ILE A 61 -32.25 1.26 21.50
N GLY A 62 -33.48 0.75 21.65
CA GLY A 62 -34.18 0.59 22.92
C GLY A 62 -35.68 0.89 22.79
N ALA A 63 -36.38 1.08 23.90
CA ALA A 63 -37.82 1.38 23.90
C ALA A 63 -38.12 2.70 24.62
N ALA A 64 -39.21 3.38 24.23
CA ALA A 64 -39.65 4.60 24.88
C ALA A 64 -41.17 4.69 25.00
N GLN A 65 -41.63 5.40 26.04
CA GLN A 65 -43.03 5.76 26.19
C GLN A 65 -43.37 6.97 25.32
N VAL A 66 -44.43 6.82 24.53
CA VAL A 66 -44.93 7.82 23.60
C VAL A 66 -46.43 8.05 23.80
N SER A 67 -46.84 9.31 23.70
CA SER A 67 -48.23 9.71 23.56
C SER A 67 -48.58 9.78 22.08
N VAL A 68 -49.48 8.92 21.62
CA VAL A 68 -49.91 8.81 20.22
C VAL A 68 -51.31 9.41 20.06
N GLU A 69 -51.41 10.46 19.25
CA GLU A 69 -52.68 11.08 18.83
C GLU A 69 -53.07 10.63 17.41
N SER A 70 -54.15 11.17 16.83
CA SER A 70 -54.61 10.78 15.49
C SER A 70 -53.57 11.05 14.37
N SER A 71 -52.80 12.13 14.48
CA SER A 71 -51.84 12.57 13.45
C SER A 71 -50.41 12.79 13.94
N HIS A 72 -50.22 12.86 15.25
CA HIS A 72 -48.94 13.20 15.86
C HIS A 72 -48.52 12.17 16.92
N ILE A 73 -47.22 12.14 17.18
CA ILE A 73 -46.58 11.38 18.24
C ILE A 73 -45.68 12.31 19.05
N ARG A 74 -45.66 12.11 20.37
CA ARG A 74 -44.81 12.86 21.30
C ARG A 74 -44.12 11.90 22.26
N PHE A 75 -42.83 12.12 22.49
CA PHE A 75 -42.08 11.38 23.51
C PHE A 75 -42.44 11.88 24.91
N ASP A 76 -42.84 10.97 25.80
CA ASP A 76 -43.20 11.33 27.17
C ASP A 76 -41.95 11.65 28.02
N SER A 77 -40.80 11.05 27.67
CA SER A 77 -39.50 11.31 28.29
C SER A 77 -38.39 11.55 27.24
N PRO A 78 -38.29 12.75 26.64
CA PRO A 78 -37.28 13.05 25.62
C PRO A 78 -35.82 12.84 26.06
N GLN A 79 -35.56 12.96 27.37
CA GLN A 79 -34.23 12.80 27.96
C GLN A 79 -33.74 11.35 27.91
N SER A 80 -34.62 10.38 28.13
CA SER A 80 -34.26 8.97 28.04
C SER A 80 -34.01 8.56 26.60
N VAL A 81 -34.77 9.12 25.65
CA VAL A 81 -34.54 8.91 24.21
C VAL A 81 -33.18 9.45 23.80
N LEU A 82 -32.81 10.66 24.24
CA LEU A 82 -31.50 11.25 23.95
C LEU A 82 -30.34 10.38 24.46
N ALA A 83 -30.50 9.71 25.61
CA ALA A 83 -29.49 8.82 26.17
C ALA A 83 -29.31 7.52 25.38
N LEU A 84 -30.31 7.10 24.59
CA LEU A 84 -30.26 5.93 23.72
C LEU A 84 -29.70 6.24 22.33
N LEU A 85 -29.68 7.51 21.92
CA LEU A 85 -29.15 7.93 20.63
C LEU A 85 -27.62 7.85 20.59
N PRO A 86 -27.04 7.58 19.41
CA PRO A 86 -25.60 7.77 19.21
C PRO A 86 -25.20 9.24 19.40
N GLU A 87 -23.90 9.50 19.47
CA GLU A 87 -23.35 10.85 19.67
C GLU A 87 -23.97 11.88 18.69
N VAL A 88 -24.39 13.04 19.21
CA VAL A 88 -25.00 14.17 18.47
C VAL A 88 -24.23 15.46 18.72
N LYS A 89 -24.15 16.38 17.74
CA LYS A 89 -23.34 17.63 17.87
C LYS A 89 -23.88 18.60 18.92
N GLU A 90 -25.21 18.78 18.97
CA GLU A 90 -25.86 19.73 19.87
C GLU A 90 -26.97 19.05 20.69
N PRO A 91 -26.61 18.36 21.80
CA PRO A 91 -27.57 17.59 22.59
C PRO A 91 -28.76 18.42 23.09
N GLY A 92 -28.55 19.70 23.41
CA GLY A 92 -29.60 20.62 23.86
C GLY A 92 -30.62 20.95 22.77
N GLN A 93 -30.16 21.15 21.53
CA GLN A 93 -31.04 21.39 20.38
C GLN A 93 -31.84 20.12 20.05
N VAL A 94 -31.17 18.97 20.01
CA VAL A 94 -31.80 17.66 19.78
C VAL A 94 -32.85 17.36 20.85
N LEU A 95 -32.57 17.66 22.13
CA LEU A 95 -33.53 17.49 23.21
C LEU A 95 -34.78 18.36 23.00
N SER A 96 -34.61 19.59 22.53
CA SER A 96 -35.74 20.47 22.20
C SER A 96 -36.57 19.92 21.04
N LEU A 97 -35.95 19.25 20.06
CA LEU A 97 -36.64 18.65 18.91
C LEU A 97 -37.43 17.39 19.31
N LEU A 98 -36.84 16.54 20.16
CA LEU A 98 -37.50 15.36 20.73
C LEU A 98 -38.70 15.75 21.63
N GLY A 99 -38.69 16.95 22.21
CA GLY A 99 -39.81 17.47 23.00
C GLY A 99 -40.99 18.03 22.20
N LYS A 100 -40.86 18.23 20.88
CA LYS A 100 -41.94 18.72 19.99
C LYS A 100 -42.85 17.58 19.52
N ASN A 101 -44.09 17.90 19.19
CA ASN A 101 -44.99 16.96 18.50
C ASN A 101 -44.46 16.68 17.09
N GLN A 102 -44.35 15.39 16.74
CA GLN A 102 -43.88 14.93 15.43
C GLN A 102 -45.02 14.31 14.63
N ALA A 103 -45.04 14.50 13.31
CA ALA A 103 -45.99 13.79 12.46
C ALA A 103 -45.66 12.29 12.42
N LYS A 104 -46.68 11.43 12.41
CA LYS A 104 -46.50 9.96 12.39
C LYS A 104 -45.81 9.42 11.13
N ASN A 105 -46.02 10.09 9.99
CA ASN A 105 -45.47 9.72 8.68
C ASN A 105 -45.69 8.25 8.25
N THR A 106 -46.80 7.64 8.68
CA THR A 106 -47.17 6.24 8.38
C THR A 106 -47.23 5.94 6.88
N GLN A 107 -47.46 6.93 6.02
CA GLN A 107 -47.44 6.80 4.56
C GLN A 107 -46.06 6.42 3.98
N TYR A 108 -44.99 6.57 4.75
CA TYR A 108 -43.64 6.19 4.35
C TYR A 108 -43.28 4.77 4.75
N ILE A 109 -44.18 3.98 5.34
CA ILE A 109 -43.95 2.56 5.58
C ILE A 109 -43.87 1.81 4.24
N CYS A 110 -42.94 0.87 4.15
CA CYS A 110 -42.77 0.07 2.95
C CYS A 110 -43.65 -1.17 2.98
N HIS A 111 -44.64 -1.24 2.10
CA HIS A 111 -45.51 -2.41 1.97
C HIS A 111 -44.92 -3.50 1.06
N SER A 112 -43.92 -3.17 0.24
CA SER A 112 -43.22 -4.14 -0.61
C SER A 112 -41.75 -3.79 -0.81
N ALA A 113 -40.91 -4.80 -1.05
CA ALA A 113 -39.48 -4.62 -1.30
C ALA A 113 -39.17 -3.86 -2.62
N ARG A 114 -40.14 -3.69 -3.53
CA ARG A 114 -39.97 -2.98 -4.81
C ARG A 114 -40.48 -1.54 -4.78
N GLN A 115 -41.15 -1.12 -3.71
CA GLN A 115 -41.65 0.24 -3.56
C GLN A 115 -40.48 1.20 -3.36
N THR A 116 -40.45 2.29 -4.13
CA THR A 116 -39.45 3.36 -4.01
C THR A 116 -39.95 4.48 -3.10
N ASN A 117 -39.03 5.28 -2.55
CA ASN A 117 -39.33 6.43 -1.68
C ASN A 117 -40.15 6.11 -0.41
N CYS A 118 -39.91 4.95 0.19
CA CYS A 118 -40.48 4.55 1.48
C CYS A 118 -39.35 4.05 2.38
N GLY A 119 -39.58 3.99 3.70
CA GLY A 119 -38.69 3.42 4.70
C GLY A 119 -37.60 4.37 5.19
N TYR A 120 -37.55 5.59 4.66
CA TYR A 120 -36.63 6.63 5.10
C TYR A 120 -37.21 8.03 4.90
N LEU A 121 -36.71 9.00 5.67
CA LEU A 121 -36.98 10.43 5.52
C LEU A 121 -35.68 11.23 5.53
N LEU A 122 -35.69 12.37 4.83
CA LEU A 122 -34.63 13.37 4.86
C LEU A 122 -35.21 14.69 5.42
N PRO A 123 -35.38 14.80 6.74
CA PRO A 123 -35.97 15.98 7.37
C PRO A 123 -35.00 17.15 7.43
N GLU A 124 -35.52 18.38 7.48
CA GLU A 124 -34.71 19.61 7.71
C GLU A 124 -34.10 19.64 9.12
N GLU A 125 -34.83 19.14 10.13
CA GLU A 125 -34.37 19.06 11.52
C GLU A 125 -34.47 17.60 12.06
N PHE A 126 -35.68 17.12 12.30
CA PHE A 126 -35.96 15.79 12.86
C PHE A 126 -37.34 15.30 12.40
N ALA A 127 -37.47 14.02 12.12
CA ALA A 127 -38.75 13.38 11.80
C ALA A 127 -38.74 11.91 12.23
N VAL A 128 -39.94 11.34 12.34
CA VAL A 128 -40.12 9.93 12.70
C VAL A 128 -41.03 9.22 11.70
N ILE A 129 -40.88 7.91 11.53
CA ILE A 129 -41.87 7.04 10.87
C ILE A 129 -42.40 6.08 11.93
N TYR A 130 -43.71 6.11 12.17
CA TYR A 130 -44.37 5.23 13.14
C TYR A 130 -45.13 4.10 12.44
N ASP A 131 -44.74 2.86 12.73
CA ASP A 131 -45.40 1.63 12.32
C ASP A 131 -46.32 1.12 13.43
N GLU A 132 -47.62 1.32 13.22
CA GLU A 132 -48.68 0.96 14.15
C GLU A 132 -48.86 -0.56 14.29
N GLU A 133 -48.53 -1.35 13.26
CA GLU A 133 -48.71 -2.81 13.29
C GLU A 133 -47.63 -3.48 14.14
N ASN A 134 -46.41 -2.95 14.11
CA ASN A 134 -45.25 -3.53 14.78
C ASN A 134 -44.80 -2.75 16.03
N TYR A 135 -45.54 -1.71 16.44
CA TYR A 135 -45.16 -0.81 17.54
C TYR A 135 -43.73 -0.26 17.41
N ARG A 136 -43.32 0.06 16.19
CA ARG A 136 -41.95 0.47 15.84
C ARG A 136 -41.89 1.94 15.46
N LEU A 137 -40.87 2.65 15.93
CA LEU A 137 -40.64 4.06 15.62
C LEU A 137 -39.22 4.30 15.09
N ASP A 138 -39.10 4.60 13.79
CA ASP A 138 -37.83 4.94 13.15
C ASP A 138 -37.53 6.43 13.25
N LEU A 139 -36.33 6.77 13.72
CA LEU A 139 -35.87 8.14 13.98
C LEU A 139 -34.95 8.64 12.85
N PHE A 140 -35.25 9.80 12.27
CA PHE A 140 -34.46 10.44 11.22
C PHE A 140 -34.03 11.85 11.62
N PHE A 141 -32.74 12.13 11.51
CA PHE A 141 -32.16 13.43 11.86
C PHE A 141 -31.57 14.10 10.62
N SER A 142 -31.59 15.42 10.64
CA SER A 142 -30.86 16.24 9.67
C SER A 142 -29.35 15.97 9.76
N PRO A 143 -28.63 15.97 8.61
CA PRO A 143 -27.18 15.80 8.58
C PRO A 143 -26.43 16.82 9.45
N GLU A 144 -26.99 18.01 9.68
CA GLU A 144 -26.33 19.08 10.44
C GLU A 144 -26.24 18.77 11.94
N LEU A 145 -27.18 17.98 12.46
CA LEU A 145 -27.27 17.63 13.88
C LEU A 145 -26.38 16.44 14.28
N LEU A 146 -25.91 15.68 13.28
CA LEU A 146 -25.11 14.47 13.48
C LEU A 146 -23.60 14.78 13.39
N PRO A 147 -22.75 14.16 14.24
CA PRO A 147 -21.31 14.25 14.12
C PRO A 147 -20.86 13.45 12.90
N GLN A 148 -19.83 13.97 12.24
CA GLN A 148 -19.16 13.25 11.18
C GLN A 148 -18.28 12.17 11.80
N GLN A 149 -18.59 10.90 11.53
CA GLN A 149 -17.77 9.81 12.03
C GLN A 149 -16.59 9.58 11.09
N ALA A 150 -15.37 9.60 11.66
CA ALA A 150 -14.14 9.39 10.93
C ALA A 150 -14.08 7.96 10.35
N ALA A 151 -13.59 7.83 9.12
CA ALA A 151 -13.38 6.54 8.47
C ALA A 151 -12.32 5.68 9.20
N ILE A 152 -11.36 6.33 9.88
CA ILE A 152 -10.25 5.69 10.61
C ILE A 152 -10.12 6.34 11.99
N LYS A 153 -10.14 5.53 13.06
CA LYS A 153 -10.19 6.00 14.46
C LYS A 153 -8.84 6.46 15.02
N ASP A 154 -7.77 5.67 14.86
CA ASP A 154 -6.39 6.12 15.14
C ASP A 154 -5.61 6.14 13.81
N PRO A 155 -5.24 7.33 13.30
CA PRO A 155 -4.53 7.46 12.04
C PRO A 155 -3.04 7.13 12.16
N TYR A 156 -2.52 6.83 13.36
CA TYR A 156 -1.11 6.55 13.58
C TYR A 156 -0.85 5.09 13.92
N LEU A 157 0.36 4.64 13.61
CA LEU A 157 0.88 3.35 14.04
C LEU A 157 0.94 3.27 15.57
N PRO A 158 0.72 2.07 16.14
CA PRO A 158 0.93 1.86 17.57
C PRO A 158 2.42 1.95 17.92
N ALA A 159 2.72 1.82 19.22
CA ALA A 159 4.08 1.74 19.72
C ALA A 159 4.83 0.54 19.12
N ALA A 160 6.16 0.63 19.09
CA ALA A 160 7.03 -0.43 18.61
C ALA A 160 6.82 -1.73 19.40
N SER A 161 6.77 -2.87 18.70
CA SER A 161 6.72 -4.19 19.35
C SER A 161 8.08 -4.68 19.84
N SER A 162 9.18 -4.04 19.40
CA SER A 162 10.54 -4.42 19.74
C SER A 162 11.21 -3.41 20.70
N GLY A 163 12.05 -3.92 21.60
CA GLY A 163 12.88 -3.11 22.49
C GLY A 163 14.18 -2.63 21.82
N PHE A 164 15.32 -3.07 22.35
CA PHE A 164 16.64 -2.77 21.80
C PHE A 164 16.97 -3.68 20.61
N SER A 165 17.50 -3.12 19.53
CA SER A 165 18.04 -3.92 18.45
C SER A 165 19.12 -3.18 17.67
N VAL A 166 19.99 -3.95 17.00
CA VAL A 166 21.06 -3.47 16.14
C VAL A 166 20.93 -4.16 14.79
N ILE A 167 20.90 -3.36 13.73
CA ILE A 167 20.99 -3.84 12.36
C ILE A 167 22.24 -3.22 11.74
N GLN A 168 23.15 -4.07 11.26
CA GLN A 168 24.32 -3.70 10.49
C GLN A 168 24.18 -4.23 9.07
N ASN A 169 23.88 -3.34 8.12
CA ASN A 169 23.91 -3.68 6.70
C ASN A 169 25.33 -3.46 6.20
N ILE A 170 25.90 -4.44 5.50
CA ILE A 170 27.24 -4.37 4.90
C ILE A 170 27.08 -4.66 3.41
N SER A 171 27.59 -3.77 2.58
CA SER A 171 27.64 -3.98 1.13
C SER A 171 29.01 -3.61 0.58
N GLY A 172 29.51 -4.41 -0.35
CA GLY A 172 30.77 -4.16 -1.02
C GLY A 172 30.54 -4.09 -2.52
N THR A 173 31.26 -3.22 -3.21
CA THR A 173 31.29 -3.14 -4.66
C THR A 173 32.74 -3.06 -5.12
N TRP A 174 33.05 -3.77 -6.19
CA TRP A 174 34.36 -3.75 -6.82
C TRP A 174 34.22 -3.63 -8.33
N SER A 175 35.21 -3.02 -8.96
CA SER A 175 35.33 -2.93 -10.41
C SER A 175 36.78 -2.81 -10.79
N GLY A 176 37.16 -3.44 -11.89
CA GLY A 176 38.44 -3.21 -12.52
C GLY A 176 38.40 -3.49 -14.01
N VAL A 177 39.39 -2.94 -14.69
CA VAL A 177 39.60 -3.12 -16.11
C VAL A 177 41.09 -3.37 -16.35
N GLU A 178 41.36 -4.37 -17.17
CA GLU A 178 42.67 -4.59 -17.80
C GLU A 178 42.46 -4.40 -19.29
N SER A 179 43.21 -3.48 -19.90
CA SER A 179 42.94 -2.95 -21.23
C SER A 179 44.23 -2.57 -21.94
N ASP A 180 44.29 -2.85 -23.23
CA ASP A 180 45.36 -2.37 -24.10
C ASP A 180 45.16 -0.91 -24.53
N TRP A 181 43.95 -0.36 -24.38
CA TRP A 181 43.60 1.02 -24.76
C TRP A 181 43.95 2.07 -23.70
N GLY A 182 44.15 1.66 -22.45
CA GLY A 182 44.32 2.59 -21.33
C GLY A 182 44.90 1.95 -20.08
N PRO A 183 45.24 2.73 -19.05
CA PRO A 183 45.82 2.19 -17.84
C PRO A 183 44.83 1.27 -17.13
N SER A 184 45.29 0.09 -16.72
CA SER A 184 44.50 -0.80 -15.87
C SER A 184 44.13 -0.10 -14.57
N SER A 185 42.88 -0.24 -14.15
CA SER A 185 42.39 0.36 -12.91
C SER A 185 41.62 -0.65 -12.07
N TYR A 186 41.65 -0.42 -10.75
CA TYR A 186 40.92 -1.22 -9.79
C TYR A 186 40.37 -0.32 -8.69
N HIS A 187 39.08 -0.43 -8.45
CA HIS A 187 38.37 0.35 -7.45
C HIS A 187 37.52 -0.58 -6.59
N GLY A 188 37.56 -0.36 -5.27
CA GLY A 188 36.76 -1.09 -4.30
C GLY A 188 36.13 -0.13 -3.32
N THR A 189 34.88 -0.37 -2.94
CA THR A 189 34.17 0.38 -1.91
C THR A 189 33.42 -0.58 -1.00
N LEU A 190 33.57 -0.39 0.30
CA LEU A 190 32.81 -1.06 1.34
C LEU A 190 31.89 -0.02 2.00
N ASN A 191 30.59 -0.28 2.05
CA ASN A 191 29.60 0.57 2.67
C ASN A 191 28.97 -0.14 3.88
N GLY A 192 28.71 0.61 4.94
CA GLY A 192 27.98 0.14 6.10
C GLY A 192 26.88 1.09 6.53
N ASN A 193 25.74 0.52 6.92
CA ASN A 193 24.63 1.22 7.53
C ASN A 193 24.27 0.53 8.85
N THR A 194 24.62 1.17 9.95
CA THR A 194 24.35 0.73 11.32
C THR A 194 23.12 1.47 11.85
N ILE A 195 22.13 0.73 12.33
CA ILE A 195 20.98 1.29 13.02
C ILE A 195 20.88 0.61 14.38
N ILE A 196 20.93 1.40 15.45
CA ILE A 196 20.74 0.96 16.83
C ILE A 196 19.42 1.54 17.31
N SER A 197 18.38 0.73 17.43
CA SER A 197 17.04 1.17 17.83
C SER A 197 16.69 0.81 19.27
N PHE A 198 15.79 1.60 19.82
CA PHE A 198 15.18 1.44 21.13
C PHE A 198 13.75 1.99 21.05
N GLY A 199 12.80 1.11 20.69
CA GLY A 199 11.41 1.48 20.43
C GLY A 199 11.23 2.29 19.14
N GLU A 200 10.68 3.50 19.21
CA GLU A 200 10.46 4.39 18.05
C GLU A 200 11.61 5.35 17.79
N SER A 201 12.72 5.17 18.50
CA SER A 201 13.93 5.99 18.39
C SER A 201 15.10 5.14 17.94
N ALA A 202 16.02 5.72 17.16
CA ALA A 202 17.19 5.02 16.67
C ALA A 202 18.40 5.94 16.47
N LEU A 203 19.59 5.39 16.68
CA LEU A 203 20.86 5.97 16.27
C LEU A 203 21.24 5.40 14.90
N HIS A 204 21.42 6.28 13.92
CA HIS A 204 21.78 5.92 12.55
C HIS A 204 23.22 6.32 12.26
N SER A 205 24.01 5.39 11.71
CA SER A 205 25.37 5.61 11.25
C SER A 205 25.54 5.06 9.84
N ARG A 206 25.96 5.92 8.90
CA ARG A 206 26.27 5.52 7.52
C ARG A 206 27.70 5.87 7.21
N TRP A 207 28.47 4.88 6.79
CA TRP A 207 29.89 5.03 6.49
C TRP A 207 30.26 4.29 5.22
N SER A 208 31.35 4.69 4.60
CA SER A 208 31.94 4.02 3.44
C SER A 208 33.46 4.06 3.54
N SER A 209 34.13 3.01 3.07
CA SER A 209 35.58 2.98 2.90
C SER A 209 35.89 2.60 1.46
N ALA A 210 36.58 3.48 0.74
CA ALA A 210 36.90 3.28 -0.67
C ALA A 210 38.41 3.41 -0.92
N THR A 211 38.91 2.67 -1.90
CA THR A 211 40.36 2.60 -2.21
C THR A 211 40.99 3.96 -2.50
N GLU A 212 40.28 4.85 -3.20
CA GLU A 212 40.79 6.19 -3.54
C GLU A 212 40.46 7.27 -2.52
N GLN A 213 39.38 7.08 -1.77
CA GLN A 213 38.75 8.16 -0.99
C GLN A 213 38.88 7.96 0.54
N GLY A 214 39.49 6.86 0.97
CA GLY A 214 39.62 6.48 2.37
C GLY A 214 38.27 6.17 3.02
N SER A 215 38.25 6.20 4.36
CA SER A 215 37.04 5.98 5.15
C SER A 215 36.31 7.29 5.42
N ARG A 216 34.99 7.31 5.24
CA ARG A 216 34.11 8.47 5.40
C ARG A 216 32.87 8.11 6.20
N LEU A 217 32.46 9.00 7.11
CA LEU A 217 31.22 8.90 7.88
C LEU A 217 30.21 9.92 7.36
N HIS A 218 29.24 9.46 6.58
CA HIS A 218 28.25 10.30 5.90
C HIS A 218 27.21 10.90 6.85
N THR A 219 26.69 10.07 7.76
CA THR A 219 25.70 10.51 8.76
C THR A 219 25.92 9.78 10.07
N LEU A 220 25.74 10.49 11.18
CA LEU A 220 25.69 9.97 12.53
C LEU A 220 24.68 10.79 13.33
N HIS A 221 23.47 10.30 13.49
CA HIS A 221 22.41 11.06 14.16
C HIS A 221 21.44 10.16 14.89
N TRP A 222 20.88 10.71 15.96
CA TRP A 222 19.72 10.15 16.63
C TRP A 222 18.45 10.63 15.93
N SER A 223 17.46 9.76 15.80
CA SER A 223 16.13 10.11 15.29
C SER A 223 15.02 9.49 16.14
N LYS A 224 13.86 10.15 16.17
CA LYS A 224 12.60 9.62 16.71
C LYS A 224 11.46 10.08 15.83
N ASP A 225 10.65 9.15 15.33
CA ASP A 225 9.49 9.44 14.47
C ASP A 225 8.27 8.69 15.01
N PHE A 226 7.35 9.41 15.65
CA PHE A 226 6.21 8.81 16.35
C PHE A 226 4.98 9.74 16.31
N ARG A 227 3.80 9.13 16.10
CA ARG A 227 2.49 9.82 16.08
C ARG A 227 2.50 11.16 15.33
N GLY A 228 3.07 11.17 14.13
CA GLY A 228 3.04 12.33 13.24
C GLY A 228 4.09 13.41 13.51
N GLN A 229 5.07 13.15 14.39
CA GLN A 229 6.16 14.08 14.68
C GLN A 229 7.50 13.38 14.53
N ALA A 230 8.46 14.04 13.89
CA ALA A 230 9.81 13.53 13.74
C ALA A 230 10.87 14.53 14.23
N TYR A 231 11.85 13.97 14.92
CA TYR A 231 12.96 14.67 15.56
C TYR A 231 14.26 14.00 15.12
N SER A 232 15.24 14.78 14.70
CA SER A 232 16.58 14.28 14.37
C SER A 232 17.65 15.20 14.95
N LEU A 233 18.76 14.65 15.43
CA LEU A 233 19.88 15.40 16.03
C LEU A 233 21.23 14.72 15.74
N GLY A 234 22.20 15.49 15.24
CA GLY A 234 23.57 15.02 14.96
C GLY A 234 24.07 15.43 13.58
N LEU A 235 24.93 14.61 12.98
CA LEU A 235 25.33 14.72 11.58
C LEU A 235 24.26 14.04 10.70
N LEU A 236 23.36 14.84 10.14
CA LEU A 236 22.16 14.36 9.46
C LEU A 236 21.99 15.04 8.10
N GLN A 237 21.34 14.33 7.18
CA GLN A 237 20.81 14.91 5.96
C GLN A 237 19.32 15.17 6.17
N PRO A 238 18.89 16.44 6.33
CA PRO A 238 17.51 16.75 6.66
C PRO A 238 16.54 16.26 5.58
N GLN A 239 15.36 15.80 6.00
CA GLN A 239 14.25 15.46 5.13
C GLN A 239 13.50 16.74 4.76
N SER A 240 14.02 17.48 3.78
CA SER A 240 13.43 18.76 3.44
C SER A 240 12.00 18.59 2.88
N GLY A 241 11.11 19.54 3.22
CA GLY A 241 9.77 19.64 2.63
C GLY A 241 9.81 19.95 1.13
N HIS A 242 8.68 20.37 0.55
CA HIS A 242 8.58 20.75 -0.87
C HIS A 242 9.48 21.97 -1.18
N ASN A 243 10.76 21.74 -1.49
CA ASN A 243 11.75 22.74 -1.90
C ASN A 243 12.30 22.33 -3.27
N PHE A 244 12.21 23.21 -4.26
CA PHE A 244 12.55 22.86 -5.64
C PHE A 244 13.90 23.41 -6.10
N PHE A 245 14.47 24.41 -5.41
CA PHE A 245 15.71 25.08 -5.84
C PHE A 245 16.93 24.86 -4.94
N LYS A 246 16.73 24.58 -3.65
CA LYS A 246 17.82 24.34 -2.70
C LYS A 246 18.12 22.84 -2.63
N ALA A 247 19.40 22.47 -2.69
CA ALA A 247 19.83 21.09 -2.51
C ALA A 247 19.69 20.65 -1.03
N GLN A 248 19.39 19.37 -0.83
CA GLN A 248 19.42 18.74 0.49
C GLN A 248 20.87 18.37 0.81
N GLU A 249 21.50 19.14 1.69
CA GLU A 249 22.89 18.93 2.10
C GLU A 249 22.93 18.44 3.54
N THR A 250 23.99 17.70 3.85
CA THR A 250 24.26 17.23 5.21
C THR A 250 24.61 18.43 6.10
N LEU A 251 24.17 18.39 7.36
CA LEU A 251 24.50 19.38 8.36
C LEU A 251 24.74 18.74 9.71
N TYR A 252 25.53 19.40 10.54
CA TYR A 252 25.60 19.15 11.97
C TYR A 252 24.53 19.99 12.65
N GLY A 253 23.50 19.38 13.21
CA GLY A 253 22.41 20.13 13.82
C GLY A 253 21.19 19.29 14.13
N LEU A 254 20.02 19.93 14.07
CA LEU A 254 18.74 19.32 14.39
C LEU A 254 17.71 19.55 13.29
N GLU A 255 16.74 18.64 13.24
CA GLU A 255 15.57 18.70 12.39
C GLU A 255 14.32 18.36 13.20
N LEU A 256 13.27 19.18 13.05
CA LEU A 256 11.95 18.99 13.62
C LEU A 256 10.95 19.06 12.46
N ARG A 257 10.06 18.08 12.32
CA ARG A 257 9.06 18.11 11.25
C ARG A 257 7.78 17.38 11.61
N SER A 258 6.69 17.76 10.95
CA SER A 258 5.52 16.89 10.84
C SER A 258 5.92 15.63 10.07
N SER A 259 5.59 14.46 10.60
CA SER A 259 5.81 13.18 9.93
C SER A 259 4.52 12.61 9.40
N GLN A 260 4.60 12.11 8.18
CA GLN A 260 3.54 11.31 7.57
C GLN A 260 3.87 9.81 7.63
N ARG A 261 5.09 9.43 8.01
CA ARG A 261 5.56 8.03 7.92
C ARG A 261 4.83 7.11 8.89
N SER A 262 4.58 7.59 10.11
CA SER A 262 3.84 6.85 11.13
C SER A 262 2.33 6.84 10.91
N ARG A 263 1.82 7.38 9.79
CA ARG A 263 0.37 7.40 9.49
C ARG A 263 -0.08 6.17 8.72
N THR A 264 -1.17 5.56 9.18
CA THR A 264 -1.84 4.42 8.53
C THR A 264 -2.91 4.86 7.53
N ASP A 265 -3.38 6.10 7.63
CA ASP A 265 -4.46 6.67 6.81
C ASP A 265 -3.98 7.47 5.58
N LEU A 266 -2.68 7.45 5.24
CA LEU A 266 -2.11 8.28 4.16
C LEU A 266 -2.85 8.14 2.83
N LYS A 267 -3.17 6.92 2.41
CA LYS A 267 -3.87 6.67 1.15
C LYS A 267 -5.28 7.27 1.14
N TYR A 268 -5.90 7.38 2.29
CA TYR A 268 -7.18 8.05 2.46
C TYR A 268 -6.98 9.58 2.43
N GLN A 269 -6.03 10.11 3.19
CA GLN A 269 -5.76 11.56 3.30
C GLN A 269 -5.24 12.22 2.02
N GLN A 270 -4.60 11.45 1.13
CA GLN A 270 -4.22 11.95 -0.20
C GLN A 270 -5.44 12.27 -1.07
N GLY A 271 -6.60 11.66 -0.79
CA GLY A 271 -7.88 11.91 -1.46
C GLY A 271 -8.56 13.18 -0.97
N ALA A 272 -9.56 13.64 -1.71
CA ALA A 272 -10.53 14.59 -1.19
C ALA A 272 -11.51 13.81 -0.28
N PRO A 273 -11.92 14.37 0.88
CA PRO A 273 -12.93 13.70 1.70
C PRO A 273 -14.24 13.66 0.92
N LEU A 274 -14.90 12.50 0.93
CA LEU A 274 -16.24 12.33 0.37
C LEU A 274 -17.18 12.07 1.54
N GLU A 275 -18.06 13.03 1.80
CA GLU A 275 -19.05 12.94 2.88
C GLU A 275 -20.37 12.42 2.33
N ILE A 276 -20.91 11.39 2.99
CA ILE A 276 -22.14 10.73 2.60
C ILE A 276 -23.07 10.72 3.81
N ASN A 277 -24.28 11.23 3.61
CA ASN A 277 -25.36 11.07 4.56
C ASN A 277 -26.18 9.82 4.22
N MET A 278 -26.24 8.88 5.16
CA MET A 278 -27.03 7.66 5.05
C MET A 278 -28.23 7.75 6.00
N PRO A 279 -29.48 7.81 5.51
CA PRO A 279 -30.65 7.85 6.40
C PRO A 279 -30.93 6.50 7.07
N VAL A 280 -30.52 5.40 6.43
CA VAL A 280 -30.60 4.02 6.92
C VAL A 280 -29.32 3.27 6.58
N ARG A 281 -29.05 2.16 7.25
CA ARG A 281 -27.96 1.25 6.91
C ARG A 281 -28.10 0.76 5.46
N GLY A 282 -26.98 0.71 4.74
CA GLY A 282 -27.01 0.32 3.34
C GLY A 282 -25.66 0.31 2.64
N ARG A 283 -25.70 0.22 1.31
CA ARG A 283 -24.52 0.16 0.43
C ARG A 283 -24.31 1.49 -0.30
N VAL A 284 -23.08 1.93 -0.38
CA VAL A 284 -22.64 2.98 -1.31
C VAL A 284 -21.91 2.35 -2.48
N GLU A 285 -22.15 2.91 -3.66
CA GLU A 285 -21.44 2.61 -4.90
C GLU A 285 -20.89 3.90 -5.50
N VAL A 286 -19.59 3.94 -5.77
CA VAL A 286 -18.93 5.08 -6.40
C VAL A 286 -18.49 4.70 -7.80
N TYR A 287 -18.93 5.47 -8.78
CA TYR A 287 -18.63 5.27 -10.19
C TYR A 287 -17.71 6.37 -10.71
N ARG A 288 -16.76 5.98 -11.57
CA ARG A 288 -15.96 6.89 -12.40
C ARG A 288 -16.10 6.45 -13.85
N ASP A 289 -16.50 7.35 -14.75
CA ASP A 289 -16.67 7.04 -16.17
C ASP A 289 -17.54 5.78 -16.40
N LYS A 290 -18.60 5.61 -15.58
CA LYS A 290 -19.51 4.45 -15.53
C LYS A 290 -18.87 3.12 -15.06
N GLN A 291 -17.65 3.15 -14.54
CA GLN A 291 -17.01 2.01 -13.91
C GLN A 291 -17.13 2.12 -12.39
N LEU A 292 -17.56 1.05 -11.74
CA LEU A 292 -17.59 0.97 -10.27
C LEU A 292 -16.16 0.95 -9.75
N VAL A 293 -15.75 1.98 -9.01
CA VAL A 293 -14.39 2.13 -8.48
C VAL A 293 -14.28 1.85 -6.99
N HIS A 294 -15.39 1.94 -6.26
CA HIS A 294 -15.43 1.71 -4.83
C HIS A 294 -16.84 1.32 -4.38
N THR A 295 -16.94 0.48 -3.35
CA THR A 295 -18.18 0.14 -2.68
C THR A 295 -17.92 -0.09 -1.19
N GLU A 296 -18.85 0.35 -0.35
CA GLU A 296 -18.74 0.24 1.11
C GLU A 296 -20.16 0.06 1.69
N LEU A 297 -20.27 -0.74 2.75
CA LEU A 297 -21.49 -0.80 3.57
C LEU A 297 -21.37 0.23 4.68
N LEU A 298 -22.36 1.12 4.78
CA LEU A 298 -22.39 2.20 5.75
C LEU A 298 -23.61 2.07 6.66
N GLU A 299 -23.40 2.28 7.95
CA GLU A 299 -24.46 2.51 8.92
C GLU A 299 -25.05 3.92 8.73
N ALA A 300 -26.24 4.17 9.28
CA ALA A 300 -26.88 5.47 9.19
C ALA A 300 -26.07 6.61 9.87
N GLY A 301 -26.26 7.82 9.36
CA GLY A 301 -25.64 9.06 9.79
C GLY A 301 -24.66 9.65 8.76
N ASN A 302 -23.93 10.69 9.18
CA ASN A 302 -22.90 11.32 8.34
C ASN A 302 -21.59 10.54 8.43
N ARG A 303 -21.15 10.02 7.29
CA ARG A 303 -19.98 9.16 7.16
C ARG A 303 -19.01 9.74 6.14
N LEU A 304 -17.72 9.63 6.43
CA LEU A 304 -16.68 9.81 5.44
C LEU A 304 -16.39 8.46 4.77
N LEU A 305 -16.45 8.42 3.44
CA LEU A 305 -16.19 7.20 2.68
C LEU A 305 -14.69 6.87 2.68
N ASN A 306 -14.31 5.60 2.82
CA ASN A 306 -12.91 5.20 2.78
C ASN A 306 -12.32 5.21 1.35
N THR A 307 -11.81 6.36 0.92
CA THR A 307 -11.24 6.56 -0.43
C THR A 307 -9.85 5.94 -0.66
N SER A 308 -9.34 5.11 0.27
CA SER A 308 -7.98 4.53 0.21
C SER A 308 -7.72 3.73 -1.06
N THR A 309 -8.71 2.97 -1.54
CA THR A 309 -8.61 2.09 -2.71
C THR A 309 -8.89 2.82 -4.04
N MET A 310 -9.44 4.03 -3.98
CA MET A 310 -9.78 4.78 -5.19
C MET A 310 -8.52 5.17 -5.99
N PRO A 311 -8.61 5.18 -7.34
CA PRO A 311 -7.49 5.58 -8.20
C PRO A 311 -6.98 6.99 -7.95
N HIS A 312 -5.68 7.19 -8.16
CA HIS A 312 -5.07 8.53 -8.15
C HIS A 312 -5.56 9.37 -9.34
N GLY A 313 -5.51 10.69 -9.19
CA GLY A 313 -5.93 11.69 -10.17
C GLY A 313 -7.09 12.54 -9.69
N ALA A 314 -7.53 13.44 -10.57
CA ALA A 314 -8.72 14.26 -10.36
C ALA A 314 -9.79 13.91 -11.39
N TYR A 315 -11.02 13.68 -10.94
CA TYR A 315 -12.13 13.24 -11.77
C TYR A 315 -13.46 13.50 -11.07
N GLU A 316 -14.54 13.51 -11.84
CA GLU A 316 -15.89 13.46 -11.28
C GLU A 316 -16.24 12.03 -10.89
N VAL A 317 -16.80 11.88 -9.70
CA VAL A 317 -17.36 10.62 -9.22
C VAL A 317 -18.87 10.75 -9.12
N GLU A 318 -19.57 9.70 -9.51
CA GLU A 318 -21.00 9.56 -9.30
C GLU A 318 -21.22 8.62 -8.12
N ILE A 319 -21.81 9.15 -7.05
CA ILE A 319 -22.06 8.42 -5.80
C ILE A 319 -23.54 8.01 -5.81
N ARG A 320 -23.79 6.71 -5.65
CA ARG A 320 -25.13 6.13 -5.52
C ARG A 320 -25.24 5.43 -4.18
N THR A 321 -26.28 5.73 -3.43
CA THR A 321 -26.54 5.08 -2.15
C THR A 321 -27.78 4.21 -2.25
N PHE A 322 -27.73 3.07 -1.59
CA PHE A 322 -28.78 2.07 -1.54
C PHE A 322 -29.00 1.63 -0.11
N ASP A 323 -30.21 1.21 0.25
CA ASP A 323 -30.44 0.53 1.52
C ASP A 323 -29.98 -0.94 1.48
N GLU A 324 -30.10 -1.64 2.61
CA GLU A 324 -29.73 -3.06 2.73
C GLU A 324 -30.52 -3.99 1.79
N SER A 325 -31.73 -3.59 1.37
CA SER A 325 -32.55 -4.33 0.41
C SER A 325 -32.21 -4.04 -1.06
N GLY A 326 -31.29 -3.10 -1.31
CA GLY A 326 -30.84 -2.71 -2.65
C GLY A 326 -31.68 -1.63 -3.33
N ARG A 327 -32.56 -0.93 -2.59
CA ARG A 327 -33.33 0.21 -3.12
C ARG A 327 -32.49 1.48 -3.13
N ALA A 328 -32.58 2.27 -4.19
CA ALA A 328 -31.83 3.52 -4.31
C ALA A 328 -32.35 4.58 -3.33
N LEU A 329 -31.43 5.22 -2.60
CA LEU A 329 -31.71 6.27 -1.62
C LEU A 329 -31.35 7.66 -2.18
N SER A 330 -30.15 7.80 -2.75
CA SER A 330 -29.65 9.07 -3.31
C SER A 330 -28.65 8.84 -4.45
N GLN A 331 -28.51 9.84 -5.32
CA GLN A 331 -27.53 9.88 -6.40
C GLN A 331 -26.99 11.31 -6.53
N SER A 332 -25.68 11.47 -6.40
CA SER A 332 -24.98 12.76 -6.52
C SER A 332 -23.72 12.64 -7.37
N ALA A 333 -23.23 13.77 -7.87
CA ALA A 333 -21.96 13.85 -8.58
C ALA A 333 -21.04 14.84 -7.86
N GLU A 334 -19.81 14.43 -7.59
CA GLU A 334 -18.83 15.23 -6.86
C GLU A 334 -17.46 15.21 -7.54
N PHE A 335 -16.73 16.32 -7.42
CA PHE A 335 -15.36 16.39 -7.89
C PHE A 335 -14.41 15.79 -6.83
N PHE A 336 -13.71 14.73 -7.19
CA PHE A 336 -12.73 14.05 -6.35
C PHE A 336 -11.32 14.24 -6.89
N ALA A 337 -10.36 14.52 -6.00
CA ALA A 337 -8.96 14.65 -6.34
C ALA A 337 -8.08 13.91 -5.33
N LYS A 338 -7.24 13.00 -5.84
CA LYS A 338 -6.30 12.20 -5.06
C LYS A 338 -4.90 12.30 -5.62
N ASP A 339 -3.99 12.86 -4.84
CA ASP A 339 -2.63 13.16 -5.27
C ASP A 339 -1.65 13.11 -4.10
N SER A 340 -0.52 12.41 -4.28
CA SER A 340 0.45 12.18 -3.20
C SER A 340 1.28 13.42 -2.83
N LEU A 341 1.27 14.46 -3.68
CA LEU A 341 1.96 15.72 -3.43
C LEU A 341 1.02 16.78 -2.84
N LEU A 342 -0.28 16.49 -2.71
CA LEU A 342 -1.20 17.30 -1.94
C LEU A 342 -1.15 16.87 -0.46
N PRO A 343 -1.03 17.82 0.49
CA PRO A 343 -1.19 17.52 1.91
C PRO A 343 -2.58 16.96 2.23
N ALA A 344 -2.68 16.30 3.39
CA ALA A 344 -3.96 15.94 3.98
C ALA A 344 -4.89 17.16 4.14
N PRO A 345 -6.20 17.05 3.85
CA PRO A 345 -7.17 18.11 4.08
C PRO A 345 -7.14 18.63 5.53
N GLY A 346 -7.14 19.95 5.72
CA GLY A 346 -7.18 20.57 7.04
C GLY A 346 -5.86 20.55 7.82
N GLU A 347 -4.88 19.73 7.43
CA GLU A 347 -3.61 19.59 8.13
C GLU A 347 -2.53 20.53 7.60
N TRP A 348 -1.65 20.95 8.51
CA TRP A 348 -0.43 21.67 8.19
C TRP A 348 0.75 20.72 8.23
N LEU A 349 1.49 20.66 7.12
CA LEU A 349 2.79 20.00 7.10
C LEU A 349 3.87 21.06 7.27
N TRP A 350 4.81 20.83 8.18
CA TRP A 350 5.87 21.79 8.46
C TRP A 350 7.20 21.08 8.71
N SER A 351 8.29 21.78 8.43
CA SER A 351 9.65 21.34 8.76
C SER A 351 10.47 22.52 9.23
N PHE A 352 11.34 22.30 10.21
CA PHE A 352 12.30 23.25 10.73
C PHE A 352 13.63 22.55 10.91
N GLN A 353 14.71 23.17 10.45
CA GLN A 353 16.05 22.65 10.58
C GLN A 353 17.02 23.78 10.93
N ALA A 354 18.01 23.46 11.76
CA ALA A 354 19.00 24.40 12.25
C ALA A 354 20.35 23.70 12.43
N GLY A 355 21.44 24.29 11.96
CA GLY A 355 22.78 23.74 12.17
C GLY A 355 23.85 24.31 11.24
N LEU A 356 24.99 23.62 11.19
CA LEU A 356 26.14 23.97 10.36
C LEU A 356 26.20 23.05 9.14
N PRO A 357 26.01 23.57 7.91
CA PRO A 357 26.12 22.77 6.70
C PRO A 357 27.54 22.20 6.53
N THR A 358 27.64 20.99 6.00
CA THR A 358 28.93 20.34 5.78
C THR A 358 29.59 20.78 4.47
N LEU A 359 30.90 20.85 4.47
CA LEU A 359 31.72 20.90 3.27
C LEU A 359 31.76 19.52 2.59
N PRO A 360 31.95 19.45 1.26
CA PRO A 360 32.26 18.20 0.58
C PRO A 360 33.47 17.50 1.22
N PHE A 361 33.43 16.17 1.30
CA PHE A 361 34.52 15.40 1.89
C PHE A 361 35.86 15.66 1.19
N ASN A 362 36.87 15.98 2.00
CA ASN A 362 38.27 15.96 1.63
C ASN A 362 38.91 14.65 2.15
N ASN A 363 40.22 14.63 2.40
CA ASN A 363 40.96 13.50 2.99
C ASN A 363 40.62 13.20 4.48
N SER A 364 39.47 13.67 5.00
CA SER A 364 39.05 13.49 6.40
C SER A 364 37.92 12.46 6.54
N THR A 365 37.88 11.78 7.70
CA THR A 365 36.83 10.79 8.00
C THR A 365 35.48 11.42 8.29
N LEU A 366 35.46 12.54 9.02
CA LEU A 366 34.28 13.34 9.28
C LEU A 366 34.24 14.52 8.30
N PRO A 367 33.06 14.90 7.81
CA PRO A 367 32.94 16.08 6.96
C PRO A 367 33.23 17.33 7.80
N GLU A 368 34.03 18.23 7.26
CA GLU A 368 34.18 19.58 7.80
C GLU A 368 32.88 20.38 7.60
N HIS A 369 32.75 21.52 8.26
CA HIS A 369 31.55 22.37 8.16
C HIS A 369 31.91 23.79 7.76
N TYR A 370 30.95 24.51 7.19
CA TYR A 370 31.07 25.95 6.99
C TYR A 370 31.04 26.67 8.34
N ASP A 371 31.74 27.81 8.43
CA ASP A 371 31.68 28.73 9.58
C ASP A 371 30.44 29.65 9.50
N GLU A 372 29.33 29.17 8.97
CA GLU A 372 28.07 29.90 8.86
C GLU A 372 26.90 29.00 9.30
N GLY A 373 26.06 29.51 10.21
CA GLY A 373 24.82 28.84 10.58
C GLY A 373 23.77 28.85 9.47
N LEU A 374 22.99 27.77 9.37
CA LEU A 374 21.81 27.66 8.51
C LEU A 374 20.56 27.47 9.38
N LEU A 375 19.55 28.29 9.12
CA LEU A 375 18.17 28.09 9.58
C LEU A 375 17.27 27.90 8.35
N GLN A 376 16.40 26.91 8.38
CA GLN A 376 15.43 26.71 7.30
C GLN A 376 14.10 26.21 7.86
N GLY A 377 13.01 26.78 7.34
CA GLY A 377 11.63 26.41 7.67
C GLY A 377 10.80 26.21 6.41
N SER A 378 9.87 25.26 6.43
CA SER A 378 8.88 25.09 5.36
C SER A 378 7.50 24.79 5.94
N VAL A 379 6.48 25.20 5.20
CA VAL A 379 5.08 24.95 5.54
C VAL A 379 4.30 24.64 4.27
N THR A 380 3.41 23.65 4.33
CA THR A 380 2.54 23.25 3.22
C THR A 380 1.11 23.06 3.74
N ARG A 381 0.13 23.53 2.98
CA ARG A 381 -1.30 23.38 3.29
C ARG A 381 -2.14 23.15 2.04
N ARG A 382 -3.13 22.28 2.16
CA ARG A 382 -4.19 22.11 1.14
C ARG A 382 -5.23 23.22 1.30
N LEU A 383 -5.43 24.01 0.25
CA LEU A 383 -6.38 25.14 0.21
C LEU A 383 -7.76 24.73 -0.32
N SER A 384 -7.81 23.76 -1.24
CA SER A 384 -9.05 23.20 -1.79
C SER A 384 -8.86 21.74 -2.18
N THR A 385 -9.91 21.08 -2.68
CA THR A 385 -9.83 19.67 -3.12
C THR A 385 -8.71 19.43 -4.13
N GLY A 386 -8.46 20.34 -5.08
CA GLY A 386 -7.37 20.20 -6.07
C GLY A 386 -6.13 21.04 -5.81
N THR A 387 -6.06 21.86 -4.75
CA THR A 387 -5.04 22.93 -4.63
C THR A 387 -4.25 22.84 -3.34
N GLY A 388 -2.92 22.82 -3.45
CA GLY A 388 -1.97 22.92 -2.35
C GLY A 388 -1.05 24.13 -2.50
N LEU A 389 -0.70 24.75 -1.38
CA LEU A 389 0.27 25.84 -1.30
C LEU A 389 1.45 25.39 -0.45
N PHE A 390 2.67 25.63 -0.93
CA PHE A 390 3.90 25.43 -0.18
C PHE A 390 4.69 26.74 -0.11
N ALA A 391 5.26 27.00 1.06
CA ALA A 391 6.15 28.12 1.29
C ALA A 391 7.36 27.62 2.09
N SER A 392 8.55 28.10 1.74
CA SER A 392 9.74 27.85 2.53
C SER A 392 10.63 29.08 2.60
N ALA A 393 11.41 29.15 3.67
CA ALA A 393 12.38 30.19 3.90
C ALA A 393 13.67 29.57 4.45
N ALA A 394 14.80 30.11 4.03
CA ALA A 394 16.11 29.73 4.56
C ALA A 394 16.94 30.98 4.80
N ALA A 395 17.77 30.95 5.84
CA ALA A 395 18.67 32.02 6.20
C ALA A 395 20.05 31.45 6.58
N SER A 396 21.10 32.02 6.03
CA SER A 396 22.45 32.01 6.62
C SER A 396 22.81 33.44 7.06
N GLU A 397 24.00 33.61 7.64
CA GLU A 397 24.50 34.92 8.08
C GLU A 397 24.50 35.97 6.96
N LYS A 398 24.79 35.56 5.73
CA LYS A 398 24.94 36.49 4.58
C LYS A 398 23.76 36.46 3.61
N GLN A 399 22.88 35.46 3.66
CA GLN A 399 21.87 35.21 2.63
C GLN A 399 20.53 34.85 3.24
N HIS A 400 19.45 35.35 2.65
CA HIS A 400 18.09 34.93 2.96
C HIS A 400 17.39 34.51 1.66
N LEU A 401 16.61 33.45 1.73
CA LEU A 401 15.87 32.86 0.63
C LEU A 401 14.42 32.70 1.05
N ALA A 402 13.51 32.99 0.11
CA ALA A 402 12.10 32.65 0.21
C ALA A 402 11.66 31.95 -1.07
N GLU A 403 10.95 30.83 -0.91
CA GLU A 403 10.34 30.08 -1.99
C GLU A 403 8.83 29.96 -1.74
N LEU A 404 8.05 30.14 -2.80
CA LEU A 404 6.61 30.00 -2.78
C LEU A 404 6.20 29.19 -3.99
N GLY A 405 5.28 28.26 -3.82
CA GLY A 405 4.63 27.70 -4.98
C GLY A 405 3.32 27.01 -4.68
N LEU A 406 2.71 26.60 -5.78
CA LEU A 406 1.35 26.12 -5.86
C LEU A 406 1.37 24.75 -6.53
N ARG A 407 0.48 23.87 -6.10
CA ARG A 407 0.12 22.66 -6.83
C ARG A 407 -1.37 22.69 -7.09
N TRP A 408 -1.77 22.58 -8.34
CA TRP A 408 -3.16 22.48 -8.76
C TRP A 408 -3.36 21.21 -9.59
N VAL A 409 -4.36 20.42 -9.23
CA VAL A 409 -4.69 19.14 -9.85
C VAL A 409 -6.15 19.18 -10.27
N GLY A 410 -6.40 19.27 -11.58
CA GLY A 410 -7.72 19.23 -12.18
C GLY A 410 -7.94 17.98 -13.05
N ARG A 411 -9.14 17.84 -13.62
CA ARG A 411 -9.56 16.66 -14.40
C ARG A 411 -8.62 16.31 -15.56
N TYR A 412 -8.19 17.32 -16.30
CA TYR A 412 -7.35 17.15 -17.48
C TYR A 412 -5.96 17.76 -17.30
N LEU A 413 -5.82 18.78 -16.45
CA LEU A 413 -4.60 19.57 -16.32
C LEU A 413 -4.10 19.52 -14.87
N GLU A 414 -2.84 19.15 -14.70
CA GLU A 414 -2.08 19.40 -13.48
C GLU A 414 -1.10 20.55 -13.73
N PHE A 415 -0.98 21.47 -12.78
CA PHE A 415 -0.14 22.66 -12.90
C PHE A 415 0.56 22.95 -11.58
N SER A 416 1.86 23.19 -11.61
CA SER A 416 2.65 23.49 -10.41
C SER A 416 3.70 24.57 -10.67
N PRO A 417 3.36 25.85 -10.44
CA PRO A 417 4.32 26.95 -10.46
C PRO A 417 5.06 27.07 -9.13
N SER A 418 6.30 27.50 -9.18
CA SER A 418 7.14 27.82 -8.01
C SER A 418 8.05 28.98 -8.32
N LEU A 419 8.25 29.87 -7.34
CA LEU A 419 9.08 31.05 -7.43
C LEU A 419 10.04 31.06 -6.26
N VAL A 420 11.30 31.42 -6.50
CA VAL A 420 12.31 31.60 -5.46
C VAL A 420 12.96 32.97 -5.62
N THR A 421 13.23 33.61 -4.50
CA THR A 421 13.92 34.91 -4.44
C THR A 421 14.91 34.92 -3.28
N THR A 422 15.90 35.79 -3.37
CA THR A 422 16.89 35.99 -2.31
C THR A 422 17.07 37.46 -2.01
N ASN A 423 17.49 37.79 -0.78
CA ASN A 423 17.85 39.15 -0.38
C ASN A 423 19.01 39.75 -1.22
N LYS A 424 19.83 38.90 -1.85
CA LYS A 424 20.90 39.30 -2.79
C LYS A 424 20.40 39.53 -4.23
N GLY A 425 19.08 39.57 -4.46
CA GLY A 425 18.46 39.92 -5.74
C GLY A 425 18.55 38.83 -6.81
N ARG A 426 18.76 37.57 -6.41
CA ARG A 426 18.76 36.42 -7.33
C ARG A 426 17.41 35.73 -7.29
N ASN A 427 16.79 35.60 -8.46
CA ASN A 427 15.46 35.01 -8.60
C ASN A 427 15.48 33.72 -9.43
N GLY A 428 14.45 32.91 -9.26
CA GLY A 428 14.21 31.72 -10.06
C GLY A 428 12.72 31.37 -10.14
N HIS A 429 12.36 30.62 -11.16
CA HIS A 429 11.01 30.10 -11.32
C HIS A 429 11.03 28.68 -11.89
N ARG A 430 9.98 27.94 -11.55
CA ARG A 430 9.71 26.59 -12.02
C ARG A 430 8.24 26.51 -12.40
N LEU A 431 7.95 25.93 -13.55
CA LEU A 431 6.61 25.69 -14.06
C LEU A 431 6.56 24.24 -14.51
N GLN A 432 5.61 23.48 -13.98
CA GLN A 432 5.33 22.12 -14.45
C GLN A 432 3.85 22.02 -14.83
N ALA A 433 3.56 21.50 -16.00
CA ALA A 433 2.21 21.30 -16.51
C ALA A 433 2.07 19.89 -17.10
N LEU A 434 0.97 19.21 -16.82
CA LEU A 434 0.64 17.89 -17.35
C LEU A 434 -0.82 17.89 -17.81
N LEU A 435 -1.04 17.80 -19.12
CA LEU A 435 -2.35 17.66 -19.74
C LEU A 435 -2.58 16.18 -20.11
N LYS A 436 -3.55 15.54 -19.46
CA LYS A 436 -4.01 14.18 -19.74
C LYS A 436 -5.29 14.25 -20.55
N THR A 437 -5.28 13.65 -21.73
CA THR A 437 -6.47 13.45 -22.58
C THR A 437 -6.65 11.95 -22.84
N PRO A 438 -7.82 11.49 -23.32
CA PRO A 438 -8.04 10.06 -23.60
C PRO A 438 -7.09 9.45 -24.64
N PHE A 439 -6.50 10.27 -25.53
CA PHE A 439 -5.67 9.82 -26.65
C PHE A 439 -4.21 10.27 -26.55
N ALA A 440 -3.91 11.26 -25.70
CA ALA A 440 -2.58 11.81 -25.56
C ALA A 440 -2.27 12.33 -24.14
N THR A 441 -1.02 12.16 -23.71
CA THR A 441 -0.47 12.80 -22.51
C THR A 441 0.58 13.82 -22.95
N ILE A 442 0.41 15.08 -22.53
CA ILE A 442 1.34 16.17 -22.80
C ILE A 442 1.91 16.66 -21.48
N SER A 443 3.22 16.66 -21.31
CA SER A 443 3.89 17.23 -20.14
C SER A 443 4.88 18.30 -20.58
N ALA A 444 4.83 19.47 -19.94
CA ALA A 444 5.78 20.55 -20.13
C ALA A 444 6.40 20.94 -18.78
N MET A 445 7.69 21.26 -18.78
CA MET A 445 8.40 21.74 -17.61
C MET A 445 9.40 22.80 -18.02
N GLU A 446 9.47 23.87 -17.24
CA GLU A 446 10.49 24.91 -17.35
C GLU A 446 11.00 25.24 -15.95
N THR A 447 12.31 25.25 -15.77
CA THR A 447 12.97 25.72 -14.56
C THR A 447 14.08 26.66 -14.96
N ARG A 448 14.14 27.83 -14.34
CA ARG A 448 15.19 28.81 -14.56
C ARG A 448 15.60 29.42 -13.23
N LEU A 449 16.91 29.44 -12.99
CA LEU A 449 17.53 30.10 -11.85
C LEU A 449 18.60 31.05 -12.38
N GLU A 450 18.49 32.34 -12.05
CA GLU A 450 19.40 33.36 -12.56
C GLU A 450 20.86 33.05 -12.21
N LYS A 451 21.76 33.29 -13.17
CA LYS A 451 23.21 33.26 -12.94
C LYS A 451 23.62 34.59 -12.32
N LYS A 452 24.37 34.55 -11.22
CA LYS A 452 25.02 35.73 -10.66
C LYS A 452 26.53 35.54 -10.77
N ASN A 453 27.19 36.46 -11.47
CA ASN A 453 28.65 36.51 -11.63
C ASN A 453 29.31 37.01 -10.33
N GLN A 454 29.20 36.26 -9.24
CA GLN A 454 30.03 36.47 -8.06
C GLN A 454 30.98 35.29 -7.93
N LEU A 455 32.27 35.59 -7.96
CA LEU A 455 33.32 34.64 -7.57
C LEU A 455 32.94 34.07 -6.19
N PRO A 456 33.12 32.76 -5.94
CA PRO A 456 32.97 32.23 -4.58
C PRO A 456 33.84 33.05 -3.64
N GLU A 457 33.25 33.65 -2.61
CA GLU A 457 34.02 33.97 -1.41
C GLU A 457 34.36 32.61 -0.78
N ASP A 458 35.65 32.34 -0.59
CA ASP A 458 36.11 31.14 0.10
C ASP A 458 35.38 31.01 1.45
N ASN A 459 34.92 29.79 1.75
CA ASN A 459 34.22 29.43 2.99
C ASN A 459 32.80 30.01 3.23
N THR A 460 32.12 30.57 2.22
CA THR A 460 30.71 31.02 2.39
C THR A 460 29.69 29.98 1.95
N TYR A 461 28.68 29.73 2.79
CA TYR A 461 27.59 28.82 2.46
C TYR A 461 26.65 29.43 1.42
N ARG A 462 26.21 28.61 0.44
CA ARG A 462 25.33 29.05 -0.65
C ARG A 462 23.94 28.43 -0.48
N LEU A 463 22.93 29.27 -0.25
CA LEU A 463 21.53 28.80 -0.17
C LEU A 463 20.98 28.27 -1.51
N LEU A 464 21.56 28.70 -2.63
CA LEU A 464 21.16 28.29 -3.98
C LEU A 464 22.36 27.78 -4.78
N PRO A 465 22.19 26.73 -5.60
CA PRO A 465 23.24 26.19 -6.47
C PRO A 465 23.62 27.21 -7.56
N GLY A 466 24.54 26.87 -8.48
CA GLY A 466 24.84 27.70 -9.66
C GLY A 466 23.60 28.01 -10.51
N GLY A 467 23.63 29.07 -11.32
CA GLY A 467 22.48 29.42 -12.17
C GLY A 467 22.32 28.42 -13.32
N TYR A 468 21.09 27.97 -13.55
CA TYR A 468 20.78 26.95 -14.55
C TYR A 468 19.42 27.22 -15.20
N SER A 469 19.25 26.70 -16.41
CA SER A 469 17.97 26.71 -17.12
C SER A 469 17.73 25.33 -17.73
N GLN A 470 16.52 24.81 -17.54
CA GLN A 470 16.06 23.56 -18.12
C GLN A 470 14.63 23.72 -18.62
N ARG A 471 14.38 23.26 -19.84
CA ARG A 471 13.05 23.16 -20.43
C ARG A 471 12.86 21.76 -20.97
N SER A 472 11.69 21.18 -20.80
CA SER A 472 11.35 19.91 -21.41
C SER A 472 9.88 19.87 -21.80
N PHE A 473 9.60 19.25 -22.93
CA PHE A 473 8.27 18.96 -23.42
C PHE A 473 8.22 17.50 -23.84
N ARG A 474 7.12 16.82 -23.51
CA ARG A 474 6.89 15.44 -23.92
C ARG A 474 5.43 15.27 -24.29
N LEU A 475 5.19 14.70 -25.46
CA LEU A 475 3.89 14.26 -25.94
C LEU A 475 3.97 12.74 -26.12
N GLN A 476 2.99 12.01 -25.61
CA GLN A 476 2.83 10.57 -25.80
C GLN A 476 1.41 10.28 -26.26
N SER A 477 1.24 9.52 -27.34
CA SER A 477 -0.07 9.17 -27.88
C SER A 477 -0.09 7.74 -28.43
N GLY A 478 -1.20 7.03 -28.20
CA GLY A 478 -1.43 5.72 -28.78
C GLY A 478 -2.05 5.86 -30.17
N ILE A 479 -1.30 5.56 -31.21
CA ILE A 479 -1.76 5.64 -32.61
C ILE A 479 -1.33 4.39 -33.39
N LEU A 480 -2.13 3.96 -34.37
CA LEU A 480 -1.82 2.82 -35.25
C LEU A 480 -1.45 1.51 -34.52
N GLY A 481 -2.02 1.28 -33.32
CA GLY A 481 -1.70 0.12 -32.48
C GLY A 481 -0.28 0.15 -31.89
N GLY A 482 0.40 1.29 -31.95
CA GLY A 482 1.69 1.55 -31.31
C GLY A 482 1.66 2.81 -30.44
N GLN A 483 2.82 3.19 -29.92
CA GLN A 483 3.02 4.38 -29.11
C GLN A 483 3.91 5.37 -29.87
N LEU A 484 3.37 6.55 -30.17
CA LEU A 484 4.13 7.69 -30.65
C LEU A 484 4.58 8.53 -29.44
N SER A 485 5.85 8.88 -29.39
CA SER A 485 6.40 9.80 -28.40
C SER A 485 7.22 10.90 -29.06
N LEU A 486 6.92 12.14 -28.72
CA LEU A 486 7.71 13.30 -29.09
C LEU A 486 8.30 13.87 -27.79
N ARG A 487 9.62 14.03 -27.75
CA ARG A 487 10.37 14.52 -26.60
C ARG A 487 11.20 15.71 -27.06
N PHE A 488 11.21 16.76 -26.26
CA PHE A 488 12.06 17.93 -26.45
C PHE A 488 12.68 18.30 -25.11
N SER A 489 13.97 18.60 -25.09
CA SER A 489 14.64 19.12 -23.91
C SER A 489 15.68 20.16 -24.30
N LYS A 490 15.77 21.23 -23.53
CA LYS A 490 16.81 22.25 -23.63
C LYS A 490 17.43 22.50 -22.25
N ARG A 491 18.76 22.49 -22.13
CA ARG A 491 19.49 22.69 -20.87
C ARG A 491 20.71 23.60 -21.06
N ASP A 492 21.04 24.33 -20.00
CA ASP A 492 22.27 25.15 -19.93
C ASP A 492 23.53 24.30 -19.71
N GLN A 493 23.40 23.20 -18.95
CA GLN A 493 24.45 22.19 -18.80
C GLN A 493 24.21 21.07 -19.81
N VAL A 494 25.30 20.58 -20.38
CA VAL A 494 25.25 19.76 -21.58
C VAL A 494 24.96 18.30 -21.19
N GLN A 495 24.05 17.63 -21.91
CA GLN A 495 23.67 16.23 -21.65
C GLN A 495 24.35 15.29 -22.67
N SER A 496 25.02 14.24 -22.20
CA SER A 496 25.55 13.18 -23.06
C SER A 496 24.41 12.43 -23.75
N LEU A 497 24.52 12.25 -25.06
CA LEU A 497 23.49 11.66 -25.91
C LEU A 497 23.48 10.13 -25.93
N LEU A 498 24.57 9.48 -25.51
CA LEU A 498 24.74 8.03 -25.58
C LEU A 498 24.60 7.39 -24.19
N PRO A 499 23.80 6.31 -24.03
CA PRO A 499 23.83 5.48 -22.84
C PRO A 499 25.06 4.57 -22.90
N GLY A 500 26.15 4.97 -22.23
CA GLY A 500 27.20 4.05 -21.80
C GLY A 500 28.29 3.64 -22.80
N GLY A 501 28.56 4.42 -23.85
CA GLY A 501 29.77 4.22 -24.67
C GLY A 501 30.95 5.02 -24.11
N PHE A 502 32.01 4.36 -23.65
CA PHE A 502 33.33 4.99 -23.56
C PHE A 502 33.81 5.23 -24.99
N THR A 503 33.81 6.48 -25.45
CA THR A 503 34.45 6.87 -26.71
C THR A 503 35.87 7.34 -26.40
N LEU A 504 36.87 6.62 -26.90
CA LEU A 504 38.30 6.97 -26.81
C LEU A 504 38.70 8.12 -27.76
N ASP A 505 37.79 8.58 -28.63
CA ASP A 505 38.01 9.77 -29.45
C ASP A 505 37.37 11.02 -28.83
N ASP A 506 38.17 12.08 -28.75
CA ASP A 506 37.88 13.40 -28.19
C ASP A 506 36.58 14.01 -28.76
N THR A 507 35.47 13.79 -28.05
CA THR A 507 34.50 14.77 -27.53
C THR A 507 33.18 14.04 -27.31
N PRO A 508 32.65 13.96 -26.07
CA PRO A 508 31.29 13.46 -25.89
C PRO A 508 30.36 14.31 -26.75
N GLU A 509 29.50 13.69 -27.55
CA GLU A 509 28.45 14.44 -28.28
C GLU A 509 27.46 14.94 -27.23
N VAL A 510 27.67 16.17 -26.80
CA VAL A 510 26.89 16.78 -25.74
C VAL A 510 25.98 17.81 -26.37
N ALA A 511 24.66 17.59 -26.27
CA ALA A 511 23.68 18.55 -26.76
C ALA A 511 23.01 19.32 -25.63
N ARG A 512 22.84 20.62 -25.87
CA ARG A 512 22.02 21.53 -25.08
C ARG A 512 20.56 21.44 -25.48
N LYS A 513 20.25 21.19 -26.75
CA LYS A 513 18.89 21.00 -27.29
C LYS A 513 18.79 19.59 -27.89
N LEU A 514 17.82 18.81 -27.44
CA LEU A 514 17.52 17.48 -27.97
C LEU A 514 16.04 17.39 -28.28
N THR A 515 15.71 16.97 -29.50
CA THR A 515 14.34 16.67 -29.94
C THR A 515 14.32 15.24 -30.44
N THR A 516 13.46 14.37 -29.90
CA THR A 516 13.35 12.96 -30.31
C THR A 516 11.90 12.65 -30.63
N LEU A 517 11.66 12.16 -31.84
CA LEU A 517 10.41 11.53 -32.26
C LEU A 517 10.62 10.02 -32.32
N GLU A 518 9.82 9.25 -31.61
CA GLU A 518 9.92 7.79 -31.56
C GLU A 518 8.55 7.16 -31.75
N PHE A 519 8.47 6.14 -32.61
CA PHE A 519 7.32 5.29 -32.75
C PHE A 519 7.70 3.85 -32.42
N ARG A 520 7.03 3.28 -31.42
CA ARG A 520 7.25 1.91 -30.96
C ARG A 520 5.98 1.09 -31.12
N ARG A 521 6.09 -0.11 -31.69
CA ARG A 521 4.96 -1.01 -31.91
C ARG A 521 5.33 -2.46 -31.62
N THR A 522 4.46 -3.16 -30.91
CA THR A 522 4.48 -4.63 -30.85
C THR A 522 3.91 -5.16 -32.16
N PHE A 523 4.75 -5.83 -32.97
CA PHE A 523 4.32 -6.41 -34.24
C PHE A 523 4.00 -7.91 -34.15
N PHE A 524 4.44 -8.57 -33.07
CA PHE A 524 4.16 -9.98 -32.80
C PHE A 524 4.07 -10.24 -31.29
N GLN A 525 3.06 -10.96 -30.84
CA GLN A 525 2.92 -11.36 -29.44
C GLN A 525 2.18 -12.71 -29.36
N SER A 526 2.77 -13.68 -28.66
CA SER A 526 2.15 -14.96 -28.28
C SER A 526 2.48 -15.29 -26.82
N ALA A 527 2.10 -16.47 -26.33
CA ALA A 527 2.39 -16.87 -24.95
C ALA A 527 3.90 -16.87 -24.61
N SER A 528 4.73 -17.26 -25.58
CA SER A 528 6.18 -17.40 -25.40
C SER A 528 6.99 -16.36 -26.17
N TRP A 529 6.40 -15.69 -27.16
CA TRP A 529 7.12 -14.77 -28.05
C TRP A 529 6.65 -13.32 -27.93
N LEU A 530 7.58 -12.39 -28.04
CA LEU A 530 7.32 -10.96 -28.10
C LEU A 530 8.26 -10.31 -29.14
N GLY A 531 7.67 -9.65 -30.13
CA GLY A 531 8.36 -8.90 -31.18
C GLY A 531 8.00 -7.42 -31.13
N ILE A 532 9.01 -6.57 -30.93
CA ILE A 532 8.85 -5.11 -30.81
C ILE A 532 9.74 -4.43 -31.84
N ALA A 533 9.15 -3.51 -32.61
CA ALA A 533 9.88 -2.62 -33.50
C ALA A 533 9.79 -1.19 -32.97
N SER A 534 10.89 -0.46 -33.05
CA SER A 534 10.96 0.96 -32.72
C SER A 534 11.74 1.70 -33.79
N ILE A 535 11.20 2.81 -34.26
CA ILE A 535 11.93 3.79 -35.08
C ILE A 535 12.01 5.08 -34.29
N SER A 536 13.19 5.68 -34.23
CA SER A 536 13.38 6.98 -33.60
C SER A 536 14.20 7.90 -34.49
N HIS A 537 13.86 9.18 -34.47
CA HIS A 537 14.60 10.25 -35.12
C HIS A 537 14.86 11.32 -34.08
N SER A 538 16.12 11.66 -33.88
CA SER A 538 16.57 12.66 -32.91
C SER A 538 17.38 13.76 -33.60
N ASP A 539 17.15 15.01 -33.20
CA ASP A 539 17.95 16.19 -33.55
C ASP A 539 18.58 16.72 -32.25
N ALA A 540 19.91 16.69 -32.19
CA ALA A 540 20.71 17.11 -31.06
C ALA A 540 21.61 18.28 -31.48
N ASP A 541 21.26 19.51 -31.08
CA ASP A 541 21.94 20.75 -31.49
C ASP A 541 22.21 20.88 -33.01
N GLY A 542 21.34 20.33 -33.86
CA GLY A 542 21.46 20.35 -35.31
C GLY A 542 22.03 19.07 -35.93
N GLN A 543 22.55 18.14 -35.12
CA GLN A 543 22.99 16.82 -35.57
C GLN A 543 21.80 15.86 -35.57
N GLN A 544 21.54 15.23 -36.71
CA GLN A 544 20.42 14.31 -36.87
C GLN A 544 20.86 12.86 -36.72
N TYR A 545 20.06 12.08 -36.01
CA TYR A 545 20.26 10.65 -35.78
C TYR A 545 18.94 9.93 -36.03
N THR A 546 18.98 8.88 -36.82
CA THR A 546 17.83 8.00 -37.03
C THR A 546 18.22 6.60 -36.62
N SER A 547 17.42 5.97 -35.77
CA SER A 547 17.64 4.60 -35.34
C SER A 547 16.43 3.72 -35.59
N LEU A 548 16.72 2.48 -35.98
CA LEU A 548 15.78 1.39 -36.12
C LEU A 548 16.18 0.29 -35.13
N GLY A 549 15.22 -0.15 -34.31
CA GLY A 549 15.40 -1.23 -33.35
C GLY A 549 14.36 -2.31 -33.58
N ILE A 550 14.81 -3.58 -33.64
CA ILE A 550 13.95 -4.75 -33.66
C ILE A 550 14.38 -5.66 -32.52
N GLN A 551 13.45 -5.96 -31.61
CA GLN A 551 13.66 -6.86 -30.51
C GLN A 551 12.76 -8.07 -30.66
N PHE A 552 13.35 -9.26 -30.62
CA PHE A 552 12.67 -10.54 -30.50
C PHE A 552 12.99 -11.18 -29.16
N ARG A 553 11.97 -11.56 -28.41
CA ARG A 553 12.12 -12.25 -27.13
C ARG A 553 11.35 -13.56 -27.14
N LEU A 554 12.03 -14.63 -26.73
CA LEU A 554 11.47 -15.96 -26.49
C LEU A 554 11.59 -16.27 -24.99
N ARG A 555 10.49 -16.67 -24.36
CA ARG A 555 10.42 -17.09 -22.96
C ARG A 555 9.97 -18.53 -22.87
N SER A 556 10.71 -19.32 -22.09
CA SER A 556 10.31 -20.65 -21.62
C SER A 556 10.19 -20.65 -20.09
N ASN A 557 10.23 -21.83 -19.45
CA ASN A 557 10.22 -21.90 -18.00
C ASN A 557 11.51 -21.30 -17.44
N HIS A 558 12.67 -21.92 -17.59
CA HIS A 558 13.89 -21.38 -16.97
C HIS A 558 14.66 -20.42 -17.88
N TRP A 559 14.33 -20.34 -19.17
CA TRP A 559 15.10 -19.56 -20.13
C TRP A 559 14.37 -18.33 -20.66
N GLN A 560 15.12 -17.25 -20.84
CA GLN A 560 14.73 -16.12 -21.67
C GLN A 560 15.84 -15.84 -22.67
N HIS A 561 15.51 -15.92 -23.96
CA HIS A 561 16.39 -15.52 -25.05
C HIS A 561 15.87 -14.23 -25.65
N THR A 562 16.77 -13.31 -25.97
CA THR A 562 16.40 -12.11 -26.69
C THR A 562 17.47 -11.80 -27.73
N ALA A 563 17.01 -11.50 -28.94
CA ALA A 563 17.83 -10.93 -29.99
C ALA A 563 17.41 -9.48 -30.21
N ASN A 564 18.37 -8.57 -30.23
CA ASN A 564 18.19 -7.18 -30.56
C ASN A 564 19.00 -6.88 -31.83
N LEU A 565 18.33 -6.36 -32.85
CA LEU A 565 18.96 -5.73 -33.99
C LEU A 565 18.76 -4.23 -33.84
N HIS A 566 19.85 -3.47 -33.88
CA HIS A 566 19.84 -2.03 -33.82
C HIS A 566 20.66 -1.48 -34.98
N SER A 567 20.12 -0.51 -35.69
CA SER A 567 20.84 0.21 -36.74
C SER A 567 20.65 1.69 -36.47
N GLU A 568 21.76 2.42 -36.45
CA GLU A 568 21.76 3.87 -36.30
C GLU A 568 22.49 4.53 -37.46
N ASN A 569 21.96 5.66 -37.92
CA ASN A 569 22.55 6.48 -38.95
C ASN A 569 22.48 7.95 -38.53
N GLY A 570 23.61 8.66 -38.60
CA GLY A 570 23.68 10.08 -38.22
C GLY A 570 24.72 10.87 -39.00
N ASP A 571 24.75 12.19 -38.77
CA ASP A 571 25.60 13.14 -39.52
C ASP A 571 27.11 13.01 -39.24
N HIS A 572 27.50 12.33 -38.16
CA HIS A 572 28.88 11.90 -37.91
C HIS A 572 29.02 10.41 -38.19
N LYS A 573 30.22 9.97 -38.58
CA LYS A 573 30.56 8.61 -39.06
C LYS A 573 30.37 7.48 -38.00
N THR A 574 29.61 7.75 -36.94
CA THR A 574 29.26 6.83 -35.85
C THR A 574 28.00 6.01 -36.13
N GLY A 575 27.54 5.96 -37.40
CA GLY A 575 26.49 5.04 -37.83
C GLY A 575 27.01 3.60 -37.87
N GLY A 576 26.29 2.67 -37.23
CA GLY A 576 26.68 1.27 -37.14
C GLY A 576 25.49 0.34 -36.93
N GLU A 577 25.66 -0.90 -37.36
CA GLU A 577 24.74 -1.98 -37.05
C GLU A 577 25.24 -2.70 -35.81
N ARG A 578 24.33 -2.93 -34.85
CA ARG A 578 24.58 -3.74 -33.65
C ARG A 578 23.61 -4.91 -33.62
N LEU A 579 24.16 -6.10 -33.46
CA LEU A 579 23.40 -7.33 -33.22
C LEU A 579 23.77 -7.86 -31.84
N ALA A 580 22.82 -7.87 -30.92
CA ALA A 580 23.02 -8.40 -29.59
C ALA A 580 22.11 -9.61 -29.36
N PHE A 581 22.70 -10.71 -28.90
CA PHE A 581 21.99 -11.89 -28.43
C PHE A 581 22.27 -12.07 -26.94
N HIS A 582 21.22 -12.14 -26.13
CA HIS A 582 21.36 -12.45 -24.71
C HIS A 582 20.49 -13.65 -24.33
N THR A 583 21.09 -14.57 -23.60
CA THR A 583 20.42 -15.73 -23.01
C THR A 583 20.51 -15.65 -21.51
N ARG A 584 19.40 -15.88 -20.84
CA ARG A 584 19.29 -15.86 -19.38
C ARG A 584 18.65 -17.15 -18.92
N TRP A 585 19.30 -17.80 -17.96
CA TRP A 585 18.74 -18.89 -17.17
C TRP A 585 18.40 -18.40 -15.78
N ARG A 586 17.22 -18.74 -15.28
CA ARG A 586 16.81 -18.51 -13.90
C ARG A 586 16.29 -19.82 -13.32
N ASP A 587 16.74 -20.16 -12.12
CA ASP A 587 16.35 -21.39 -11.45
C ASP A 587 14.81 -21.46 -11.23
N ARG A 588 14.15 -20.35 -10.85
CA ARG A 588 12.70 -20.27 -10.54
C ARG A 588 12.27 -21.16 -9.37
N ASP A 589 12.92 -20.98 -8.22
CA ASP A 589 12.66 -21.73 -6.98
C ASP A 589 13.01 -23.23 -7.12
N LEU A 590 13.94 -23.58 -8.03
CA LEU A 590 14.48 -24.96 -8.12
C LEU A 590 15.43 -25.25 -6.96
N TRP A 591 16.10 -24.22 -6.46
CA TRP A 591 17.00 -24.27 -5.33
C TRP A 591 16.55 -23.25 -4.28
N ALA A 592 16.86 -23.50 -3.01
CA ALA A 592 16.61 -22.54 -1.93
C ALA A 592 17.24 -21.15 -2.20
N PRO A 593 18.48 -21.03 -2.73
CA PRO A 593 18.99 -19.76 -3.25
C PRO A 593 18.50 -19.47 -4.68
N GLU A 594 18.17 -18.20 -4.95
CA GLU A 594 17.92 -17.71 -6.31
C GLU A 594 19.24 -17.62 -7.08
N PHE A 595 19.30 -18.30 -8.21
CA PHE A 595 20.44 -18.27 -9.13
C PHE A 595 20.00 -17.82 -10.51
N GLU A 596 20.65 -16.77 -11.01
CA GLU A 596 20.49 -16.26 -12.37
C GLU A 596 21.85 -16.18 -13.06
N GLN A 597 21.93 -16.79 -14.26
CA GLN A 597 23.07 -16.68 -15.15
C GLN A 597 22.63 -16.04 -16.46
N GLN A 598 23.30 -14.97 -16.86
CA GLN A 598 23.10 -14.33 -18.15
C GLN A 598 24.40 -14.36 -18.95
N LEU A 599 24.28 -14.73 -20.23
CA LEU A 599 25.35 -14.63 -21.22
C LEU A 599 24.88 -13.70 -22.33
N SER A 600 25.67 -12.69 -22.63
CA SER A 600 25.39 -11.69 -23.67
C SER A 600 26.52 -11.71 -24.70
N VAL A 601 26.18 -11.75 -25.98
CA VAL A 601 27.12 -11.57 -27.09
C VAL A 601 26.60 -10.41 -27.92
N GLU A 602 27.45 -9.44 -28.21
CA GLU A 602 27.12 -8.31 -29.06
C GLU A 602 28.18 -8.11 -30.13
N GLN A 603 27.72 -7.95 -31.36
CA GLN A 603 28.52 -7.57 -32.51
C GLN A 603 28.18 -6.13 -32.86
N ALA A 604 29.17 -5.25 -32.85
CA ALA A 604 29.08 -3.90 -33.41
C ALA A 604 30.02 -3.76 -34.62
N SER A 605 30.00 -2.59 -35.27
CA SER A 605 30.88 -2.30 -36.40
C SER A 605 32.36 -2.29 -35.96
N GLY A 606 33.09 -3.37 -36.24
CA GLY A 606 34.52 -3.51 -35.91
C GLY A 606 34.82 -3.89 -34.46
N ALA A 607 33.80 -4.22 -33.65
CA ALA A 607 33.98 -4.59 -32.24
C ALA A 607 33.09 -5.78 -31.84
N HIS A 608 33.62 -6.62 -30.96
CA HIS A 608 32.98 -7.80 -30.40
C HIS A 608 32.91 -7.68 -28.88
N TYR A 609 31.75 -7.97 -28.30
CA TYR A 609 31.53 -7.93 -26.85
C TYR A 609 30.93 -9.24 -26.36
N LEU A 610 31.53 -9.79 -25.30
CA LEU A 610 31.05 -10.98 -24.59
C LEU A 610 30.90 -10.63 -23.11
N GLU A 611 29.72 -10.86 -22.54
CA GLU A 611 29.45 -10.63 -21.12
C GLU A 611 28.91 -11.90 -20.47
N SER A 612 29.42 -12.22 -19.29
CA SER A 612 28.85 -13.20 -18.38
C SER A 612 28.47 -12.49 -17.09
N ARG A 613 27.20 -12.63 -16.69
CA ARG A 613 26.68 -12.10 -15.43
C ARG A 613 26.09 -13.23 -14.60
N THR A 614 26.56 -13.32 -13.36
CA THR A 614 26.07 -14.29 -12.38
C THR A 614 25.48 -13.54 -11.20
N HIS A 615 24.28 -13.93 -10.80
CA HIS A 615 23.63 -13.45 -9.59
C HIS A 615 23.23 -14.64 -8.73
N LEU A 616 23.64 -14.62 -7.47
CA LEU A 616 23.31 -15.61 -6.46
C LEU A 616 22.76 -14.87 -5.25
N ALA A 617 21.52 -15.16 -4.86
CA ALA A 617 20.88 -14.60 -3.67
C ALA A 617 20.37 -15.73 -2.78
N GLY A 618 20.57 -15.64 -1.47
CA GLY A 618 20.10 -16.62 -0.51
C GLY A 618 19.81 -15.99 0.84
N HIS A 619 19.59 -16.83 1.86
CA HIS A 619 19.22 -16.35 3.20
C HIS A 619 20.30 -15.46 3.85
N MET A 620 21.59 -15.59 3.50
CA MET A 620 22.68 -14.76 4.02
C MET A 620 22.87 -13.41 3.30
N GLY A 621 22.17 -13.18 2.17
CA GLY A 621 22.37 -12.00 1.31
C GLY A 621 22.57 -12.38 -0.15
N TYR A 622 23.16 -11.47 -0.93
CA TYR A 622 23.40 -11.71 -2.35
C TYR A 622 24.82 -11.35 -2.79
N VAL A 623 25.23 -11.98 -3.89
CA VAL A 623 26.44 -11.65 -4.64
C VAL A 623 26.06 -11.54 -6.12
N SER A 624 26.55 -10.50 -6.78
CA SER A 624 26.44 -10.31 -8.22
C SER A 624 27.80 -10.04 -8.82
N THR A 625 28.18 -10.77 -9.86
CA THR A 625 29.43 -10.57 -10.58
C THR A 625 29.17 -10.48 -12.07
N THR A 626 29.94 -9.66 -12.76
CA THR A 626 29.92 -9.50 -14.21
C THR A 626 31.34 -9.48 -14.72
N VAL A 627 31.60 -10.29 -15.74
CA VAL A 627 32.86 -10.29 -16.48
C VAL A 627 32.52 -10.03 -17.94
N GLY A 628 33.12 -8.99 -18.50
CA GLY A 628 32.96 -8.57 -19.88
C GLY A 628 34.30 -8.59 -20.60
N PHE A 629 34.33 -9.20 -21.77
CA PHE A 629 35.45 -9.12 -22.71
C PHE A 629 35.01 -8.27 -23.90
N THR A 630 35.84 -7.32 -24.29
CA THR A 630 35.63 -6.51 -25.48
C THR A 630 36.88 -6.52 -26.32
N ASP A 631 36.72 -6.62 -27.63
CA ASP A 631 37.80 -6.71 -28.61
C ASP A 631 37.42 -5.88 -29.83
N ASP A 632 38.35 -5.07 -30.33
CA ASP A 632 38.16 -4.26 -31.54
C ASP A 632 39.47 -4.18 -32.37
N GLU A 633 39.47 -3.40 -33.45
CA GLU A 633 40.65 -3.26 -34.33
C GLU A 633 41.90 -2.70 -33.62
N THR A 634 41.74 -2.11 -32.43
CA THR A 634 42.79 -1.40 -31.69
C THR A 634 43.31 -2.16 -30.46
N GLY A 635 42.60 -3.17 -29.96
CA GLY A 635 43.06 -3.99 -28.82
C GLY A 635 41.94 -4.82 -28.17
N ASP A 636 42.19 -5.30 -26.95
CA ASP A 636 41.20 -5.95 -26.11
C ASP A 636 41.14 -5.36 -24.69
N ALA A 637 40.03 -5.59 -24.00
CA ALA A 637 39.94 -5.39 -22.56
C ALA A 637 39.03 -6.40 -21.87
N ILE A 638 39.44 -6.75 -20.65
CA ILE A 638 38.64 -7.51 -19.69
C ILE A 638 38.17 -6.57 -18.60
N ASN A 639 36.86 -6.42 -18.52
CA ASN A 639 36.16 -5.70 -17.46
C ASN A 639 35.60 -6.71 -16.47
N TYR A 640 35.85 -6.49 -15.18
CA TYR A 640 35.25 -7.28 -14.12
C TYR A 640 34.66 -6.35 -13.07
N LEU A 641 33.42 -6.63 -12.68
CA LEU A 641 32.75 -5.85 -11.64
C LEU A 641 31.84 -6.76 -10.84
N GLY A 642 31.56 -6.36 -9.62
CA GLY A 642 30.63 -7.08 -8.79
C GLY A 642 30.30 -6.36 -7.52
N GLY A 643 29.41 -6.97 -6.77
CA GLY A 643 29.01 -6.50 -5.47
C GLY A 643 28.42 -7.61 -4.63
N PHE A 644 28.43 -7.40 -3.32
CA PHE A 644 27.72 -8.22 -2.37
C PHE A 644 26.94 -7.35 -1.40
N SER A 645 25.91 -7.92 -0.78
CA SER A 645 25.23 -7.29 0.34
C SER A 645 24.79 -8.34 1.35
N THR A 646 24.91 -8.02 2.64
CA THR A 646 24.51 -8.88 3.74
C THR A 646 24.12 -8.06 4.97
N ASN A 647 23.35 -8.64 5.89
CA ASN A 647 22.94 -7.97 7.12
C ASN A 647 23.30 -8.82 8.35
N LEU A 648 23.82 -8.15 9.37
CA LEU A 648 24.04 -8.72 10.70
C LEU A 648 23.06 -8.05 11.66
N ILE A 649 22.34 -8.85 12.43
CA ILE A 649 21.24 -8.38 13.27
C ILE A 649 21.41 -8.90 14.68
N SER A 650 21.10 -8.07 15.68
CA SER A 650 21.02 -8.51 17.06
C SER A 650 19.91 -7.80 17.84
N THR A 651 19.22 -8.52 18.71
CA THR A 651 18.23 -7.99 19.66
C THR A 651 18.82 -7.77 21.07
N GLY A 652 20.13 -7.98 21.23
CA GLY A 652 20.81 -8.06 22.53
C GLY A 652 20.76 -9.45 23.17
N GLU A 653 19.69 -10.20 22.93
CA GLU A 653 19.54 -11.61 23.36
C GLU A 653 19.95 -12.59 22.25
N GLU A 654 19.71 -12.21 21.01
CA GLU A 654 19.94 -13.06 19.84
C GLU A 654 20.84 -12.38 18.83
N PHE A 655 21.52 -13.20 18.02
CA PHE A 655 22.25 -12.78 16.85
C PHE A 655 21.76 -13.57 15.64
N ALA A 656 21.53 -12.89 14.54
CA ALA A 656 21.16 -13.50 13.29
C ALA A 656 21.93 -12.86 12.13
N TRP A 657 22.30 -13.69 11.15
CA TRP A 657 22.98 -13.26 9.95
C TRP A 657 22.11 -13.59 8.74
N GLY A 658 21.69 -12.57 8.01
CA GLY A 658 20.97 -12.78 6.78
C GLY A 658 19.94 -11.74 6.43
N GLY A 659 19.14 -12.07 5.43
CA GLY A 659 18.20 -11.18 4.78
C GLY A 659 18.45 -11.11 3.29
N GLU A 660 17.46 -11.51 2.49
CA GLU A 660 17.50 -11.41 1.02
C GLU A 660 17.67 -9.96 0.54
N ARG A 661 17.25 -8.97 1.37
CA ARG A 661 17.22 -7.55 1.03
C ARG A 661 17.70 -6.68 2.17
N THR A 662 18.32 -5.56 1.83
CA THR A 662 18.70 -4.53 2.79
C THR A 662 17.47 -3.67 3.11
N LEU A 663 16.83 -3.95 4.24
CA LEU A 663 15.77 -3.09 4.81
C LEU A 663 16.14 -2.68 6.23
N GLU A 664 15.55 -1.57 6.67
CA GLU A 664 15.86 -0.96 7.97
C GLU A 664 15.16 -1.63 9.15
N SER A 665 14.37 -2.69 8.95
CA SER A 665 13.76 -3.47 10.04
C SER A 665 13.65 -4.93 9.65
N ALA A 666 13.50 -5.81 10.63
CA ALA A 666 13.43 -7.24 10.40
C ALA A 666 12.61 -7.99 11.46
N VAL A 667 12.31 -9.25 11.15
CA VAL A 667 11.84 -10.23 12.12
C VAL A 667 12.79 -11.41 12.10
N ILE A 668 13.22 -11.86 13.27
CA ILE A 668 13.93 -13.13 13.46
C ILE A 668 12.87 -14.21 13.66
N VAL A 669 12.89 -15.22 12.81
CA VAL A 669 12.01 -16.38 12.89
C VAL A 669 12.86 -17.57 13.33
N ASP A 670 12.50 -18.12 14.48
CA ASP A 670 13.09 -19.34 15.03
C ASP A 670 12.07 -20.48 14.91
N ILE A 671 12.50 -21.64 14.42
CA ILE A 671 11.65 -22.82 14.23
C ILE A 671 12.25 -23.97 15.03
N GLU A 672 11.57 -24.34 16.11
CA GLU A 672 11.94 -25.41 17.02
C GLU A 672 11.21 -26.70 16.65
N GLY A 673 11.91 -27.84 16.67
CA GLY A 673 11.30 -29.18 16.56
C GLY A 673 11.28 -29.80 15.15
N SER A 674 11.70 -29.06 14.12
CA SER A 674 11.70 -29.51 12.71
C SER A 674 13.02 -29.22 11.99
N ASP A 675 14.13 -29.70 12.56
CA ASP A 675 15.47 -29.40 12.09
C ASP A 675 15.69 -29.70 10.60
N GLN A 676 16.43 -28.82 9.92
CA GLN A 676 16.77 -28.88 8.49
C GLN A 676 15.62 -28.75 7.51
N GLN A 677 14.37 -28.64 7.96
CA GLN A 677 13.23 -28.43 7.07
C GLN A 677 13.01 -26.95 6.74
N ASP A 678 12.61 -26.69 5.49
CA ASP A 678 12.35 -25.34 5.01
C ASP A 678 10.86 -24.97 5.13
N PHE A 679 10.60 -23.74 5.57
CA PHE A 679 9.28 -23.16 5.75
C PHE A 679 9.18 -21.84 5.00
N GLU A 680 8.01 -21.55 4.43
CA GLU A 680 7.69 -20.22 3.94
C GLU A 680 7.19 -19.35 5.09
N VAL A 681 7.77 -18.15 5.21
CA VAL A 681 7.26 -17.12 6.11
C VAL A 681 6.27 -16.25 5.33
N LEU A 682 5.01 -16.30 5.76
CA LEU A 682 3.93 -15.49 5.24
C LEU A 682 3.78 -14.24 6.10
N VAL A 683 3.68 -13.08 5.45
CA VAL A 683 3.47 -11.78 6.09
C VAL A 683 2.29 -11.11 5.44
N ASN A 684 1.25 -10.85 6.23
CA ASN A 684 -0.07 -10.44 5.77
C ASN A 684 -0.64 -11.42 4.70
N GLY A 685 -0.40 -12.72 4.89
CA GLY A 685 -0.85 -13.80 4.00
C GLY A 685 -0.04 -13.98 2.71
N VAL A 686 1.07 -13.25 2.53
CA VAL A 686 1.92 -13.32 1.33
C VAL A 686 3.34 -13.76 1.70
N ARG A 687 3.95 -14.67 0.92
CA ARG A 687 5.34 -15.10 1.09
C ARG A 687 6.30 -13.89 1.08
N ARG A 688 7.13 -13.77 2.12
CA ARG A 688 8.18 -12.72 2.22
C ARG A 688 9.59 -13.24 2.45
N GLY A 689 9.74 -14.53 2.72
CA GLY A 689 11.04 -15.19 2.81
C GLY A 689 10.88 -16.63 3.28
N TYR A 690 12.01 -17.24 3.61
CA TYR A 690 12.11 -18.62 4.06
C TYR A 690 12.71 -18.68 5.46
N ALA A 691 12.29 -19.68 6.22
CA ALA A 691 12.89 -20.01 7.49
C ALA A 691 13.25 -21.49 7.52
N LYS A 692 14.40 -21.82 8.11
CA LYS A 692 14.89 -23.18 8.19
C LYS A 692 14.86 -23.66 9.64
N GLY A 693 14.30 -24.85 9.87
CA GLY A 693 14.24 -25.45 11.19
C GLY A 693 15.62 -25.72 11.78
N GLY A 694 15.79 -25.39 13.06
CA GLY A 694 17.07 -25.46 13.77
C GLY A 694 18.00 -24.25 13.54
N ASP A 695 17.67 -23.34 12.62
CA ASP A 695 18.43 -22.13 12.32
C ASP A 695 17.57 -20.86 12.51
N LYS A 696 18.18 -19.78 13.04
CA LYS A 696 17.50 -18.48 13.14
C LYS A 696 17.50 -17.77 11.80
N SER A 697 16.31 -17.56 11.25
CA SER A 697 16.13 -17.01 9.91
C SER A 697 15.67 -15.55 9.96
N VAL A 698 16.24 -14.69 9.11
CA VAL A 698 15.96 -13.25 9.09
C VAL A 698 15.02 -12.89 7.95
N ILE A 699 13.90 -12.26 8.29
CA ILE A 699 12.93 -11.73 7.33
C ILE A 699 12.95 -10.20 7.40
N ASN A 700 13.63 -9.57 6.44
CA ASN A 700 13.65 -8.11 6.32
C ASN A 700 12.28 -7.58 5.91
N LEU A 701 11.78 -6.60 6.68
CA LEU A 701 10.47 -5.97 6.44
C LEU A 701 10.62 -4.44 6.41
N PRO A 702 9.80 -3.72 5.61
CA PRO A 702 9.79 -2.26 5.63
C PRO A 702 9.42 -1.70 7.03
N SER A 703 10.05 -0.61 7.42
CA SER A 703 9.70 0.10 8.66
C SER A 703 8.40 0.92 8.52
N PHE A 704 7.89 1.41 9.65
CA PHE A 704 6.63 2.15 9.79
C PHE A 704 5.40 1.34 9.35
N LYS A 705 5.32 0.08 9.78
CA LYS A 705 4.16 -0.80 9.51
C LYS A 705 3.96 -1.83 10.61
N SER A 706 2.71 -2.30 10.70
CA SER A 706 2.34 -3.50 11.45
C SER A 706 2.18 -4.69 10.49
N TYR A 707 2.59 -5.87 10.96
CA TYR A 707 2.65 -7.09 10.16
C TYR A 707 2.04 -8.25 10.93
N ASP A 708 1.19 -9.02 10.26
CA ASP A 708 0.71 -10.31 10.75
C ASP A 708 1.58 -11.42 10.18
N LEU A 709 2.20 -12.19 11.06
CA LEU A 709 3.13 -13.27 10.71
C LEU A 709 2.44 -14.62 10.82
N SER A 710 2.73 -15.51 9.87
CA SER A 710 2.37 -16.92 9.93
C SER A 710 3.36 -17.78 9.15
N LEU A 711 3.42 -19.08 9.45
CA LEU A 711 4.27 -20.04 8.72
C LEU A 711 3.45 -20.95 7.82
N ARG A 712 4.10 -21.44 6.76
CA ARG A 712 3.58 -22.52 5.91
C ARG A 712 4.72 -23.48 5.56
N PRO A 713 4.57 -24.80 5.77
CA PRO A 713 5.58 -25.79 5.36
C PRO A 713 5.72 -25.85 3.83
N LEU A 714 6.95 -26.05 3.34
CA LEU A 714 7.24 -26.23 1.90
C LEU A 714 7.09 -27.67 1.42
N GLU A 715 7.42 -28.64 2.27
CA GLU A 715 7.40 -30.06 1.93
C GLU A 715 6.01 -30.69 2.15
N GLN A 716 5.74 -31.80 1.45
CA GLN A 716 4.56 -32.62 1.70
C GLN A 716 4.77 -33.38 3.02
N GLY A 717 3.98 -33.07 4.03
CA GLY A 717 4.03 -33.70 5.35
C GLY A 717 2.91 -33.21 6.25
N PHE A 718 2.60 -33.98 7.29
CA PHE A 718 1.70 -33.54 8.36
C PHE A 718 2.55 -32.84 9.41
N PHE A 719 2.16 -31.63 9.80
CA PHE A 719 2.87 -30.83 10.79
C PHE A 719 1.88 -30.34 11.81
N ASP A 720 2.19 -30.52 13.09
CA ASP A 720 1.45 -29.87 14.16
C ASP A 720 2.15 -28.55 14.48
N PHE A 721 1.45 -27.46 14.26
CA PHE A 721 1.90 -26.15 14.70
C PHE A 721 0.72 -25.29 15.12
N SER A 722 0.91 -24.53 16.21
CA SER A 722 -0.07 -23.55 16.64
C SER A 722 -0.14 -22.40 15.62
N GLU A 723 -1.34 -22.11 15.09
CA GLU A 723 -1.60 -20.89 14.31
C GLU A 723 -1.52 -19.65 15.23
N LYS A 724 -0.33 -19.33 15.72
CA LYS A 724 -0.07 -18.12 16.48
C LYS A 724 0.05 -16.97 15.48
N ARG A 725 -1.02 -16.21 15.30
CA ARG A 725 -0.97 -14.92 14.59
C ARG A 725 -0.42 -13.87 15.53
N GLU A 726 0.80 -13.43 15.26
CA GLU A 726 1.44 -12.36 16.01
C GLU A 726 1.52 -11.10 15.16
N THR A 727 0.95 -10.01 15.67
CA THR A 727 1.02 -8.70 15.02
C THR A 727 2.23 -7.94 15.57
N VAL A 728 3.23 -7.68 14.72
CA VAL A 728 4.44 -6.94 15.08
C VAL A 728 4.46 -5.57 14.42
N THR A 729 4.74 -4.52 15.20
CA THR A 729 4.87 -3.14 14.70
C THR A 729 6.33 -2.72 14.68
N LEU A 730 6.85 -2.41 13.50
CA LEU A 730 8.27 -2.16 13.26
C LEU A 730 8.53 -0.70 12.85
N TYR A 731 9.45 -0.04 13.56
CA TYR A 731 10.06 1.25 13.23
C TYR A 731 11.49 1.06 12.68
N PRO A 732 12.17 2.09 12.16
CA PRO A 732 13.55 1.94 11.68
C PRO A 732 14.51 1.43 12.76
N GLY A 733 15.23 0.36 12.46
CA GLY A 733 16.13 -0.40 13.32
C GLY A 733 15.48 -1.57 14.05
N ASN A 734 14.14 -1.61 14.11
CA ASN A 734 13.42 -2.58 14.92
C ASN A 734 13.60 -4.01 14.42
N VAL A 735 13.84 -4.90 15.39
CA VAL A 735 13.92 -6.33 15.17
C VAL A 735 13.04 -7.01 16.21
N SER A 736 12.02 -7.73 15.74
CA SER A 736 11.19 -8.58 16.60
C SER A 736 11.62 -10.03 16.43
N SER A 737 11.62 -10.81 17.50
CA SER A 737 11.84 -12.26 17.42
C SER A 737 10.51 -12.98 17.59
N THR A 738 10.28 -14.02 16.80
CA THR A 738 9.14 -14.93 16.93
C THR A 738 9.65 -16.36 16.86
N SER A 739 9.18 -17.22 17.76
CA SER A 739 9.47 -18.64 17.73
C SER A 739 8.21 -19.43 17.39
N TYR A 740 8.37 -20.46 16.56
CA TYR A 740 7.32 -21.41 16.22
C TYR A 740 7.80 -22.80 16.60
N GLN A 741 7.01 -23.49 17.40
CA GLN A 741 7.21 -24.92 17.64
C GLN A 741 6.47 -25.67 16.54
N VAL A 742 7.23 -26.35 15.70
CA VAL A 742 6.72 -27.17 14.60
C VAL A 742 7.21 -28.58 14.86
N LEU A 743 6.28 -29.48 15.17
CA LEU A 743 6.59 -30.88 15.34
C LEU A 743 6.11 -31.64 14.09
N PRO A 744 6.97 -32.45 13.45
CA PRO A 744 6.51 -33.33 12.39
C PRO A 744 5.48 -34.31 12.98
N GLN A 745 4.38 -34.52 12.27
CA GLN A 745 3.38 -35.52 12.62
C GLN A 745 3.59 -36.75 11.74
N THR A 746 3.61 -37.91 12.38
CA THR A 746 3.60 -39.20 11.72
C THR A 746 2.21 -39.83 11.87
N LEU A 747 1.59 -40.13 10.73
CA LEU A 747 0.32 -40.87 10.70
C LEU A 747 0.58 -42.36 10.88
N VAL A 748 0.16 -42.94 12.00
CA VAL A 748 0.25 -44.37 12.28
C VAL A 748 -1.08 -45.05 11.99
N LEU A 749 -1.05 -46.04 11.09
CA LEU A 749 -2.19 -46.84 10.67
C LEU A 749 -1.97 -48.28 11.11
N GLY A 750 -2.98 -48.90 11.70
CA GLY A 750 -2.93 -50.31 12.06
C GLY A 750 -4.31 -50.91 12.19
N ARG A 751 -4.37 -52.23 12.31
CA ARG A 751 -5.62 -52.96 12.52
C ARG A 751 -5.44 -53.99 13.63
N LEU A 752 -6.20 -53.88 14.71
CA LEU A 752 -6.26 -54.90 15.75
C LEU A 752 -7.20 -56.02 15.32
N ILE A 753 -6.71 -57.26 15.39
CA ILE A 753 -7.49 -58.46 15.08
C ILE A 753 -7.33 -59.52 16.18
N ASP A 754 -8.38 -60.31 16.39
CA ASP A 754 -8.39 -61.50 17.23
C ASP A 754 -9.02 -62.66 16.45
N GLU A 755 -8.25 -63.72 16.20
CA GLU A 755 -8.61 -64.88 15.36
C GLU A 755 -9.15 -64.49 13.96
N GLY A 756 -8.66 -63.36 13.43
CA GLY A 756 -9.04 -62.83 12.11
C GLY A 756 -10.26 -61.90 12.09
N GLU A 757 -10.95 -61.70 13.21
CA GLU A 757 -12.00 -60.68 13.36
C GLU A 757 -11.44 -59.36 13.91
N GLY A 758 -12.01 -58.23 13.50
CA GLY A 758 -11.54 -56.90 13.92
C GLY A 758 -12.00 -56.54 15.33
N ILE A 759 -11.10 -56.03 16.16
CA ILE A 759 -11.43 -55.61 17.53
C ILE A 759 -11.94 -54.17 17.54
N ALA A 760 -13.25 -53.98 17.61
CA ALA A 760 -13.89 -52.66 17.55
C ALA A 760 -13.89 -51.90 18.88
N ASP A 761 -14.09 -50.58 18.80
CA ASP A 761 -14.32 -49.66 19.94
C ASP A 761 -13.26 -49.77 21.05
N THR A 762 -12.03 -50.12 20.68
CA THR A 762 -10.94 -50.38 21.61
C THR A 762 -9.96 -49.23 21.61
N GLN A 763 -9.64 -48.73 22.81
CA GLN A 763 -8.68 -47.65 22.96
C GLN A 763 -7.26 -48.18 22.81
N VAL A 764 -6.55 -47.64 21.82
CA VAL A 764 -5.16 -47.99 21.49
C VAL A 764 -4.26 -46.84 21.90
N PHE A 765 -3.15 -47.16 22.57
CA PHE A 765 -2.15 -46.20 23.02
C PHE A 765 -0.79 -46.52 22.41
N ILE A 766 -0.08 -45.47 21.99
CA ILE A 766 1.34 -45.50 21.61
C ILE A 766 2.03 -44.35 22.34
N GLY A 767 2.87 -44.68 23.32
CA GLY A 767 3.42 -43.68 24.25
C GLY A 767 2.31 -42.89 24.96
N ALA A 768 2.31 -41.56 24.82
CA ALA A 768 1.28 -40.67 25.40
C ALA A 768 0.04 -40.44 24.50
N HIS A 769 0.05 -40.95 23.27
CA HIS A 769 -0.99 -40.69 22.28
C HIS A 769 -2.00 -41.84 22.25
N ASN A 770 -3.29 -41.55 22.00
CA ASN A 770 -4.32 -42.56 21.92
C ASN A 770 -5.36 -42.31 20.83
N THR A 771 -6.03 -43.38 20.43
CA THR A 771 -7.14 -43.37 19.46
C THR A 771 -8.08 -44.55 19.76
N ILE A 772 -9.18 -44.67 19.03
CA ILE A 772 -10.15 -45.75 19.16
C ILE A 772 -10.26 -46.49 17.82
N THR A 773 -10.31 -47.82 17.84
CA THR A 773 -10.53 -48.63 16.64
C THR A 773 -11.97 -48.50 16.10
N ASP A 774 -12.11 -48.55 14.79
CA ASP A 774 -13.41 -48.63 14.12
C ASP A 774 -14.05 -50.03 14.22
N GLN A 775 -15.24 -50.20 13.62
CA GLN A 775 -15.97 -51.47 13.59
C GLN A 775 -15.22 -52.65 12.94
N TYR A 776 -14.13 -52.39 12.20
CA TYR A 776 -13.29 -53.40 11.56
C TYR A 776 -11.96 -53.59 12.28
N GLY A 777 -11.76 -52.93 13.43
CA GLY A 777 -10.52 -52.95 14.20
C GLY A 777 -9.43 -52.02 13.67
N VAL A 778 -9.71 -51.17 12.69
CA VAL A 778 -8.75 -50.23 12.11
C VAL A 778 -8.61 -49.02 13.02
N PHE A 779 -7.38 -48.58 13.27
CA PHE A 779 -7.10 -47.34 13.96
C PHE A 779 -6.17 -46.44 13.15
N GLN A 780 -6.38 -45.15 13.32
CA GLN A 780 -5.52 -44.09 12.82
C GLN A 780 -5.09 -43.23 14.02
N LEU A 781 -3.79 -43.01 14.15
CA LEU A 781 -3.21 -42.21 15.23
C LEU A 781 -2.19 -41.24 14.67
N GLU A 782 -2.34 -39.96 14.97
CA GLU A 782 -1.34 -38.94 14.65
C GLU A 782 -0.40 -38.80 15.85
N ILE A 783 0.90 -38.97 15.62
CA ILE A 783 1.92 -38.87 16.67
C ILE A 783 2.90 -37.76 16.31
N SER A 784 3.07 -36.81 17.21
CA SER A 784 4.03 -35.72 17.06
C SER A 784 5.44 -36.20 17.41
N GLY A 785 6.40 -36.09 16.49
CA GLY A 785 7.79 -36.49 16.66
C GLY A 785 8.40 -37.20 15.44
N ASP A 786 9.71 -37.47 15.50
CA ASP A 786 10.44 -38.15 14.43
C ASP A 786 10.02 -39.63 14.33
N GLN A 787 9.59 -40.04 13.14
CA GLN A 787 9.23 -41.41 12.76
C GLN A 787 10.29 -42.45 13.15
N HIS A 788 11.56 -42.07 13.26
CA HIS A 788 12.67 -42.95 13.64
C HIS A 788 12.70 -43.30 15.13
N THR A 789 12.02 -42.53 15.97
CA THR A 789 11.96 -42.76 17.43
C THR A 789 10.80 -43.69 17.83
N LEU A 790 9.74 -43.74 17.01
CA LEU A 790 8.54 -44.56 17.24
C LEU A 790 8.78 -46.08 17.40
N PRO A 791 9.75 -46.73 16.74
CA PRO A 791 10.02 -48.17 16.94
C PRO A 791 10.45 -48.55 18.36
N SER A 792 10.78 -47.58 19.22
CA SER A 792 11.18 -47.82 20.61
C SER A 792 10.01 -47.85 21.61
N GLU A 793 8.80 -47.48 21.17
CA GLU A 793 7.58 -47.51 21.96
C GLU A 793 6.82 -48.85 21.82
N GLU A 794 5.89 -49.12 22.73
CA GLU A 794 4.97 -50.26 22.67
C GLU A 794 3.54 -49.80 22.34
N ILE A 795 2.81 -50.62 21.59
CA ILE A 795 1.37 -50.45 21.40
C ILE A 795 0.69 -51.15 22.57
N THR A 796 -0.20 -50.43 23.26
CA THR A 796 -0.98 -50.99 24.36
C THR A 796 -2.47 -50.78 24.11
N TRP A 797 -3.26 -51.78 24.46
CA TRP A 797 -4.73 -51.71 24.45
C TRP A 797 -5.26 -52.66 25.51
N SER A 798 -6.30 -52.26 26.23
CA SER A 798 -6.83 -53.03 27.36
C SER A 798 -5.71 -53.45 28.33
N ASN A 799 -5.40 -54.75 28.43
CA ASN A 799 -4.31 -55.31 29.24
C ASN A 799 -3.18 -55.93 28.40
N CYS A 800 -3.18 -55.66 27.09
CA CYS A 800 -2.27 -56.21 26.10
C CYS A 800 -1.22 -55.18 25.71
N ARG A 801 0.01 -55.66 25.48
CA ARG A 801 1.11 -54.84 24.94
C ARG A 801 1.91 -55.60 23.90
N ILE A 802 2.39 -54.91 22.87
CA ILE A 802 3.24 -55.48 21.82
C ILE A 802 4.25 -54.43 21.33
N PRO A 803 5.51 -54.79 21.06
CA PRO A 803 6.47 -53.88 20.45
C PRO A 803 6.02 -53.49 19.03
N ILE A 804 6.31 -52.24 18.65
CA ILE A 804 5.97 -51.74 17.31
C ILE A 804 6.77 -52.50 16.24
N LYS A 805 6.06 -53.09 15.28
CA LYS A 805 6.64 -53.66 14.07
C LYS A 805 6.07 -52.97 12.84
N ILE A 806 6.92 -52.26 12.11
CA ILE A 806 6.53 -51.53 10.90
C ILE A 806 6.42 -52.52 9.74
N GLN A 807 5.25 -52.60 9.10
CA GLN A 807 5.04 -53.43 7.92
C GLN A 807 5.45 -52.68 6.64
N SER A 808 5.03 -51.41 6.53
CA SER A 808 5.41 -50.50 5.45
C SER A 808 5.41 -49.07 5.95
N SER A 809 6.16 -48.20 5.30
CA SER A 809 6.29 -46.80 5.67
C SER A 809 6.44 -45.92 4.43
N GLY A 810 6.08 -44.65 4.56
CA GLY A 810 6.41 -43.59 3.62
C GLY A 810 6.76 -42.31 4.37
N GLU A 811 6.98 -41.21 3.63
CA GLU A 811 7.18 -39.90 4.25
C GLU A 811 5.93 -39.48 5.02
N GLY A 812 6.06 -39.30 6.34
CA GLY A 812 5.00 -38.84 7.23
C GLY A 812 3.95 -39.89 7.63
N TRP A 813 4.14 -41.18 7.29
CA TRP A 813 3.22 -42.24 7.73
C TRP A 813 3.87 -43.60 7.95
N LEU A 814 3.31 -44.36 8.90
CA LEU A 814 3.67 -45.73 9.25
C LEU A 814 2.44 -46.63 9.16
N ASN A 815 2.60 -47.77 8.50
CA ASN A 815 1.60 -48.82 8.51
C ASN A 815 2.14 -50.03 9.26
N LEU A 816 1.48 -50.33 10.38
CA LEU A 816 1.79 -51.44 11.27
C LEU A 816 1.17 -52.76 10.80
N GLY A 817 0.26 -52.70 9.84
CA GLY A 817 -0.46 -53.86 9.35
C GLY A 817 -1.53 -54.35 10.31
N SER A 818 -1.81 -55.65 10.22
CA SER A 818 -2.71 -56.33 11.15
C SER A 818 -1.93 -56.87 12.35
N ILE A 819 -2.34 -56.47 13.54
CA ILE A 819 -1.77 -56.85 14.82
C ILE A 819 -2.71 -57.87 15.45
N GLU A 820 -2.25 -59.10 15.52
CA GLU A 820 -2.99 -60.21 16.10
C GLU A 820 -2.84 -60.23 17.63
N GLN A 821 -3.96 -60.27 18.34
CA GLN A 821 -3.98 -60.29 19.80
C GLN A 821 -3.23 -61.49 20.40
N SER A 822 -3.25 -62.64 19.71
CA SER A 822 -2.51 -63.85 20.14
C SER A 822 -0.99 -63.66 20.17
N HIS A 823 -0.45 -62.63 19.51
CA HIS A 823 0.96 -62.30 19.51
C HIS A 823 1.34 -61.24 20.57
N ALA A 824 0.35 -60.69 21.28
CA ALA A 824 0.54 -59.67 22.30
C ALA A 824 0.70 -60.28 23.71
N LEU A 825 1.39 -59.56 24.60
CA LEU A 825 1.52 -59.92 26.00
C LEU A 825 0.32 -59.36 26.78
N CYS A 826 -0.74 -60.16 26.93
CA CYS A 826 -1.96 -59.77 27.65
C CYS A 826 -1.97 -60.30 29.10
N GLN A 827 -2.13 -59.42 30.09
CA GLN A 827 -2.34 -59.84 31.49
C GLN A 827 -3.82 -60.11 31.76
N ILE A 828 -4.14 -61.34 32.17
CA ILE A 828 -5.49 -61.74 32.56
C ILE A 828 -5.72 -61.32 34.01
N GLU A 829 -6.59 -60.33 34.24
CA GLU A 829 -7.08 -60.02 35.59
C GLU A 829 -8.07 -61.11 36.04
N TYR A 830 -7.66 -61.92 37.01
CA TYR A 830 -8.59 -62.76 37.77
C TYR A 830 -9.35 -61.89 38.77
N THR A 831 -10.59 -61.53 38.47
CA THR A 831 -11.52 -61.00 39.47
C THR A 831 -12.08 -62.16 40.31
N PRO A 832 -11.89 -62.20 41.64
CA PRO A 832 -12.45 -63.27 42.46
C PRO A 832 -13.96 -63.05 42.66
N GLU A 833 -14.77 -64.05 42.31
CA GLU A 833 -16.20 -64.10 42.57
C GLU A 833 -16.52 -63.92 44.07
N VAL A 834 -17.33 -62.91 44.37
CA VAL A 834 -17.96 -62.70 45.68
C VAL A 834 -19.02 -63.80 45.88
N LYS A 835 -18.72 -64.80 46.70
CA LYS A 835 -19.74 -65.69 47.26
C LYS A 835 -20.51 -64.95 48.36
N GLY A 836 -21.80 -64.70 48.10
CA GLY A 836 -22.76 -64.21 49.08
C GLY A 836 -22.93 -65.21 50.23
N VAL A 837 -22.90 -64.69 51.45
CA VAL A 837 -23.33 -65.38 52.68
C VAL A 837 -24.76 -64.90 52.97
N GLN A 838 -25.72 -65.82 52.89
CA GLN A 838 -26.97 -65.75 53.65
C GLN A 838 -26.87 -66.73 54.82
N HIS A 839 -27.16 -66.19 56.01
CA HIS A 839 -27.29 -66.77 57.35
C HIS A 839 -26.04 -67.14 58.13
#